data_AF-A0A7V5ZET3-F1
#
_entry.id   AF-A0A7V5ZET3-F1
#
_cell.length_a   1.000
_cell.length_b   1.000
_cell.length_c   1.000
_cell.angle_alpha   90.00
_cell.angle_beta   90.00
_cell.angle_gamma   90.00
#
_symmetry.space_group_name_H-M   'P 1'
#
loop_
_entity.id
_entity.type
_entity.pdbx_description
1 polymer ?
#
loop_
_entity_poly.entity_id
_entity_poly.type
_entity_poly.pdbx_seq_one_letter_code
_entity_poly.pdbx_strand_id
1 'polypeptide(L)'
;RRHLFNMSGGSEARYAVGTDAPSRKVDELFASNILPVFAAGNSGQQGDYTVNVPAVAKGAVAVGALYDTWLEVVDRVTWYSSRGPSGDGRLKPDLVAPGSWIDSCAHWSDDGYNGGWSGTSMAAPHVAGLAATLLARYDMSAWAAKAALIANAVDLGQPAHHQGHGKVDGMELHSPSDGGWFVVEGENTATGSVSEFSLFLPVPASLLKVVLVYPDPPASPNAATALVNDLDLFVDAEPLEPFWGDWVSISGTDNTEVVSVYNAPAGEYRIRVFTYAQNQGESQRWAVCVRTVYGSLVPTLFNEIVYLPYAVKPWQTFSAIGLAGTSSYVSSGVFGWISSENVFVENTWMERFAPWGSEWVPFPYTNGVNQGNIQSNQLRFIGWDLWSPYEGVHSITYSVWSINSLPSSATGTVIVDGTPPMYTGLRMLPAPGGNFACQVQVQDTLAGIDTASALYRVSTDNGATWGDWTTFVSIEGHWGSTAPVTLTTRSLPVASRFLLEVTVADTAGNDVSSFLSVSRGVGGHLAALDAAGYQGQTIVLRAFLQDAQGNPLPGRSLQFLLANRLIGTATTDSEGRAALEYTIPDDYPPGTHDLTVRFNGESGIPPAYVKARFTVWERKTTTVWALDSQTIPGGWAVLFAFLHVPDTQEVLAKRPLHYYIDGQYVGSVWTDGDGWALFWYEVPSDMAPGEHLIEVVYEGEVAYRPSRGVAILRIEPPLARLVGRVSLQDYVGDVTRVP
;
A
#
# COMPACT_ATOMS: atom_id res chain seq x y z
N ARG A 1 -29.73 -20.63 -24.61
CA ARG A 1 -29.93 -21.89 -23.83
C ARG A 1 -29.61 -21.57 -22.37
N ARG A 2 -30.01 -22.38 -21.37
CA ARG A 2 -29.47 -22.24 -20.00
C ARG A 2 -28.17 -23.03 -19.93
N HIS A 3 -27.07 -22.44 -19.47
CA HIS A 3 -25.76 -23.12 -19.34
C HIS A 3 -25.38 -23.38 -17.89
N LEU A 4 -25.99 -22.65 -16.94
CA LEU A 4 -25.77 -22.76 -15.50
C LEU A 4 -27.11 -22.67 -14.76
N PHE A 5 -27.16 -23.28 -13.57
CA PHE A 5 -28.24 -23.17 -12.59
C PHE A 5 -27.63 -23.06 -11.19
N ASN A 6 -28.06 -22.09 -10.38
CA ASN A 6 -27.67 -21.96 -8.97
C ASN A 6 -28.87 -22.17 -8.04
N MET A 7 -28.68 -22.90 -6.95
CA MET A 7 -29.66 -23.01 -5.87
C MET A 7 -29.01 -22.94 -4.48
N SER A 8 -29.20 -21.79 -3.84
CA SER A 8 -28.71 -21.44 -2.50
C SER A 8 -29.49 -22.12 -1.35
N GLY A 9 -29.88 -23.38 -1.50
CA GLY A 9 -30.64 -24.12 -0.49
C GLY A 9 -30.84 -25.60 -0.83
N GLY A 10 -31.43 -26.35 0.11
CA GLY A 10 -31.68 -27.78 0.00
C GLY A 10 -32.33 -28.33 1.27
N SER A 11 -32.68 -29.62 1.25
CA SER A 11 -33.16 -30.35 2.43
C SER A 11 -32.00 -30.81 3.29
N GLU A 12 -32.08 -30.59 4.59
CA GLU A 12 -31.15 -31.17 5.56
C GLU A 12 -31.23 -32.70 5.52
N ALA A 13 -30.06 -33.34 5.44
CA ALA A 13 -29.93 -34.79 5.41
C ALA A 13 -28.60 -35.20 6.04
N ARG A 14 -28.54 -36.43 6.58
CA ARG A 14 -27.29 -37.08 6.97
C ARG A 14 -27.09 -38.37 6.24
N TYR A 15 -25.84 -38.71 5.94
CA TYR A 15 -25.48 -39.89 5.14
C TYR A 15 -26.25 -39.96 3.80
N ALA A 16 -26.47 -38.79 3.17
CA ALA A 16 -27.21 -38.70 1.93
C ALA A 16 -26.38 -39.28 0.77
N VAL A 17 -26.89 -40.33 0.12
CA VAL A 17 -26.19 -41.00 -1.00
C VAL A 17 -26.33 -40.23 -2.32
N GLY A 18 -27.36 -39.39 -2.49
CA GLY A 18 -27.64 -38.71 -3.76
C GLY A 18 -28.43 -39.55 -4.77
N THR A 19 -28.97 -40.69 -4.34
CA THR A 19 -29.87 -41.56 -5.13
C THR A 19 -31.36 -41.21 -4.96
N ASP A 20 -31.65 -40.07 -4.32
CA ASP A 20 -32.98 -39.49 -4.17
C ASP A 20 -33.47 -38.79 -5.46
N ALA A 21 -34.76 -38.47 -5.55
CA ALA A 21 -35.34 -37.87 -6.76
C ALA A 21 -34.80 -36.46 -7.09
N PRO A 22 -34.67 -35.50 -6.14
CA PRO A 22 -33.96 -34.25 -6.37
C PRO A 22 -32.52 -34.41 -6.89
N SER A 23 -31.69 -35.24 -6.25
CA SER A 23 -30.28 -35.43 -6.64
C SER A 23 -30.14 -36.07 -8.01
N ARG A 24 -30.93 -37.10 -8.31
CA ARG A 24 -31.01 -37.70 -9.66
C ARG A 24 -31.42 -36.68 -10.73
N LYS A 25 -32.28 -35.71 -10.38
CA LYS A 25 -32.66 -34.63 -11.31
C LYS A 25 -31.54 -33.60 -11.52
N VAL A 26 -30.58 -33.48 -10.60
CA VAL A 26 -29.36 -32.68 -10.79
C VAL A 26 -28.37 -33.38 -11.72
N ASP A 27 -28.20 -34.69 -11.59
CA ASP A 27 -27.41 -35.49 -12.54
C ASP A 27 -27.98 -35.39 -13.98
N GLU A 28 -29.32 -35.41 -14.15
CA GLU A 28 -29.97 -35.16 -15.45
C GLU A 28 -29.67 -33.77 -16.04
N LEU A 29 -29.58 -32.72 -15.19
CA LEU A 29 -29.26 -31.36 -15.64
C LEU A 29 -27.81 -31.26 -16.12
N PHE A 30 -26.88 -31.88 -15.38
CA PHE A 30 -25.46 -31.92 -15.74
C PHE A 30 -25.23 -32.64 -17.08
N ALA A 31 -25.83 -33.82 -17.27
CA ALA A 31 -25.78 -34.56 -18.53
C ALA A 31 -26.43 -33.82 -19.72
N SER A 32 -27.37 -32.90 -19.45
CA SER A 32 -27.99 -31.99 -20.44
C SER A 32 -27.11 -30.81 -20.85
N ASN A 33 -25.87 -30.74 -20.35
CA ASN A 33 -24.93 -29.62 -20.46
C ASN A 33 -25.46 -28.34 -19.77
N ILE A 34 -25.80 -28.45 -18.48
CA ILE A 34 -26.15 -27.33 -17.59
C ILE A 34 -25.39 -27.53 -16.28
N LEU A 35 -24.50 -26.60 -15.92
CA LEU A 35 -23.71 -26.67 -14.69
C LEU A 35 -24.61 -26.39 -13.45
N PRO A 36 -24.78 -27.33 -12.51
CA PRO A 36 -25.62 -27.16 -11.33
C PRO A 36 -24.77 -26.78 -10.11
N VAL A 37 -24.87 -25.54 -9.64
CA VAL A 37 -24.19 -25.04 -8.45
C VAL A 37 -25.16 -25.02 -7.27
N PHE A 38 -24.74 -25.58 -6.13
CA PHE A 38 -25.59 -25.78 -4.95
C PHE A 38 -24.88 -25.42 -3.65
N ALA A 39 -25.61 -24.83 -2.71
CA ALA A 39 -25.14 -24.64 -1.34
C ALA A 39 -25.02 -26.00 -0.62
N ALA A 40 -23.84 -26.31 -0.05
CA ALA A 40 -23.59 -27.61 0.57
C ALA A 40 -24.45 -27.89 1.82
N GLY A 41 -24.92 -26.84 2.52
CA GLY A 41 -25.70 -26.93 3.76
C GLY A 41 -25.04 -26.21 4.93
N ASN A 42 -25.80 -26.01 6.01
CA ASN A 42 -25.38 -25.25 7.19
C ASN A 42 -25.44 -26.11 8.48
N SER A 43 -25.13 -27.41 8.36
CA SER A 43 -25.25 -28.40 9.43
C SER A 43 -23.91 -28.93 9.94
N GLY A 44 -22.79 -28.27 9.61
CA GLY A 44 -21.41 -28.68 9.94
C GLY A 44 -21.14 -28.89 11.44
N GLN A 45 -21.88 -28.23 12.33
CA GLN A 45 -21.84 -28.48 13.78
C GLN A 45 -22.19 -29.92 14.18
N GLN A 46 -22.85 -30.68 13.31
CA GLN A 46 -23.18 -32.09 13.56
C GLN A 46 -22.05 -33.06 13.11
N GLY A 47 -20.98 -32.53 12.52
CA GLY A 47 -19.84 -33.29 11.99
C GLY A 47 -19.99 -33.65 10.50
N ASP A 48 -19.28 -34.70 10.12
CA ASP A 48 -19.20 -35.24 8.75
C ASP A 48 -20.54 -35.80 8.25
N TYR A 49 -20.65 -36.11 6.96
CA TYR A 49 -21.87 -36.65 6.34
C TYR A 49 -23.10 -35.73 6.53
N THR A 50 -22.92 -34.41 6.36
CA THR A 50 -23.94 -33.36 6.55
C THR A 50 -24.26 -32.57 5.28
N VAL A 51 -23.76 -32.96 4.11
CA VAL A 51 -24.07 -32.31 2.83
C VAL A 51 -25.52 -32.55 2.43
N ASN A 52 -26.24 -31.46 2.17
CA ASN A 52 -27.68 -31.45 1.93
C ASN A 52 -28.08 -32.07 0.59
N VAL A 53 -29.34 -32.50 0.51
CA VAL A 53 -29.99 -32.88 -0.75
C VAL A 53 -30.51 -31.62 -1.46
N PRO A 54 -30.25 -31.37 -2.76
CA PRO A 54 -29.55 -32.24 -3.72
C PRO A 54 -28.09 -31.85 -3.98
N ALA A 55 -27.46 -31.02 -3.14
CA ALA A 55 -26.06 -30.64 -3.30
C ALA A 55 -25.12 -31.86 -3.31
N VAL A 56 -25.50 -32.92 -2.61
CA VAL A 56 -24.77 -34.21 -2.58
C VAL A 56 -24.79 -34.97 -3.91
N ALA A 57 -25.55 -34.54 -4.92
CA ALA A 57 -25.57 -35.15 -6.26
C ALA A 57 -24.18 -35.15 -6.93
N LYS A 58 -23.99 -36.03 -7.92
CA LYS A 58 -22.69 -36.24 -8.57
C LYS A 58 -22.37 -35.13 -9.56
N GLY A 59 -23.36 -34.78 -10.38
CA GLY A 59 -23.29 -33.66 -11.30
C GLY A 59 -23.32 -32.28 -10.64
N ALA A 60 -23.62 -32.18 -9.33
CA ALA A 60 -23.56 -30.92 -8.61
C ALA A 60 -22.11 -30.43 -8.41
N VAL A 61 -21.96 -29.11 -8.41
CA VAL A 61 -20.90 -28.39 -7.71
C VAL A 61 -21.49 -27.92 -6.37
N ALA A 62 -21.26 -28.70 -5.33
CA ALA A 62 -21.59 -28.35 -3.96
C ALA A 62 -20.53 -27.40 -3.40
N VAL A 63 -20.98 -26.30 -2.79
CA VAL A 63 -20.11 -25.22 -2.32
C VAL A 63 -20.23 -25.06 -0.80
N GLY A 64 -19.11 -25.26 -0.10
CA GLY A 64 -18.97 -24.94 1.32
C GLY A 64 -18.60 -23.46 1.55
N ALA A 65 -18.77 -22.98 2.78
CA ALA A 65 -18.58 -21.57 3.14
C ALA A 65 -17.27 -21.32 3.88
N LEU A 66 -16.57 -20.27 3.48
CA LEU A 66 -15.43 -19.68 4.19
C LEU A 66 -15.84 -18.39 4.92
N TYR A 67 -15.08 -18.01 5.94
CA TYR A 67 -15.12 -16.64 6.46
C TYR A 67 -14.47 -15.67 5.47
N ASP A 68 -15.14 -14.55 5.18
CA ASP A 68 -14.64 -13.54 4.24
C ASP A 68 -13.57 -12.62 4.84
N THR A 69 -13.52 -12.45 6.17
CA THR A 69 -12.65 -11.46 6.81
C THR A 69 -12.26 -11.86 8.25
N TRP A 70 -11.55 -10.95 8.93
CA TRP A 70 -10.83 -11.07 10.21
C TRP A 70 -9.49 -11.82 10.15
N LEU A 71 -8.51 -11.22 10.84
CA LEU A 71 -7.17 -11.77 11.10
C LEU A 71 -7.25 -13.20 11.64
N GLU A 72 -6.35 -14.06 11.16
CA GLU A 72 -6.27 -15.49 11.43
C GLU A 72 -7.52 -16.32 11.07
N VAL A 73 -8.65 -15.73 10.70
CA VAL A 73 -9.96 -16.41 10.53
C VAL A 73 -10.41 -16.46 9.07
N VAL A 74 -10.06 -15.45 8.26
CA VAL A 74 -10.32 -15.42 6.81
C VAL A 74 -9.88 -16.71 6.12
N ASP A 75 -10.66 -17.16 5.15
CA ASP A 75 -10.51 -18.42 4.42
C ASP A 75 -10.54 -19.71 5.27
N ARG A 76 -10.77 -19.68 6.58
CA ARG A 76 -11.17 -20.90 7.31
C ARG A 76 -12.58 -21.30 6.93
N VAL A 77 -12.82 -22.60 6.77
CA VAL A 77 -14.16 -23.17 6.58
C VAL A 77 -14.99 -22.89 7.83
N THR A 78 -16.20 -22.35 7.65
CA THR A 78 -17.03 -21.92 8.77
C THR A 78 -17.50 -23.10 9.61
N TRP A 79 -17.75 -22.84 10.90
CA TRP A 79 -18.20 -23.89 11.83
C TRP A 79 -19.52 -24.56 11.40
N TYR A 80 -20.37 -23.82 10.69
CA TYR A 80 -21.66 -24.28 10.19
C TYR A 80 -21.60 -24.93 8.80
N SER A 81 -20.56 -24.71 7.99
CA SER A 81 -20.50 -25.27 6.63
C SER A 81 -20.61 -26.80 6.69
N SER A 82 -21.62 -27.35 6.02
CA SER A 82 -21.82 -28.80 5.92
C SER A 82 -20.60 -29.50 5.30
N ARG A 83 -20.33 -30.71 5.79
CA ARG A 83 -19.13 -31.50 5.51
C ARG A 83 -19.49 -32.82 4.87
N GLY A 84 -18.65 -33.28 3.96
CA GLY A 84 -18.72 -34.63 3.42
C GLY A 84 -18.20 -35.69 4.42
N PRO A 85 -17.85 -36.89 3.92
CA PRO A 85 -18.16 -37.35 2.57
C PRO A 85 -19.69 -37.50 2.37
N SER A 86 -20.13 -37.87 1.17
CA SER A 86 -21.51 -38.30 0.97
C SER A 86 -21.81 -39.61 1.72
N GLY A 87 -23.08 -40.05 1.75
CA GLY A 87 -23.47 -41.33 2.34
C GLY A 87 -22.81 -42.56 1.71
N ASP A 88 -22.37 -42.43 0.45
CA ASP A 88 -21.61 -43.41 -0.33
C ASP A 88 -20.09 -43.14 -0.38
N GLY A 89 -19.57 -42.18 0.39
CA GLY A 89 -18.12 -41.96 0.58
C GLY A 89 -17.47 -40.91 -0.33
N ARG A 90 -18.20 -40.38 -1.33
CA ARG A 90 -17.70 -39.41 -2.32
C ARG A 90 -17.24 -38.10 -1.67
N LEU A 91 -16.25 -37.45 -2.29
CA LEU A 91 -15.74 -36.17 -1.80
C LEU A 91 -16.78 -35.05 -2.03
N LYS A 92 -17.28 -34.48 -0.93
CA LYS A 92 -18.11 -33.26 -0.89
C LYS A 92 -17.70 -32.37 0.30
N PRO A 93 -17.96 -31.05 0.27
CA PRO A 93 -18.32 -30.25 -0.90
C PRO A 93 -17.25 -30.38 -2.00
N ASP A 94 -17.56 -30.00 -3.24
CA ASP A 94 -16.57 -30.06 -4.33
C ASP A 94 -15.56 -28.89 -4.19
N LEU A 95 -16.04 -27.74 -3.74
CA LEU A 95 -15.31 -26.47 -3.65
C LEU A 95 -15.75 -25.64 -2.44
N VAL A 96 -14.97 -24.63 -2.09
CA VAL A 96 -15.35 -23.59 -1.12
C VAL A 96 -15.19 -22.17 -1.66
N ALA A 97 -15.96 -21.23 -1.10
CA ALA A 97 -15.90 -19.81 -1.41
C ALA A 97 -16.30 -18.96 -0.19
N PRO A 98 -16.01 -17.65 -0.16
CA PRO A 98 -16.48 -16.74 0.89
C PRO A 98 -18.00 -16.83 1.06
N GLY A 99 -18.44 -17.02 2.30
CA GLY A 99 -19.84 -17.29 2.62
C GLY A 99 -20.25 -16.91 4.04
N SER A 100 -19.44 -16.14 4.77
CA SER A 100 -19.76 -15.56 6.07
C SER A 100 -19.41 -14.08 6.06
N TRP A 101 -20.32 -13.26 6.57
CA TRP A 101 -20.25 -11.79 6.55
C TRP A 101 -20.21 -11.18 5.13
N ILE A 102 -20.98 -11.77 4.21
CA ILE A 102 -21.08 -11.31 2.82
C ILE A 102 -22.13 -10.21 2.68
N ASP A 103 -21.74 -9.13 2.01
CA ASP A 103 -22.60 -8.01 1.67
C ASP A 103 -23.19 -8.20 0.26
N SER A 104 -24.48 -7.92 0.09
CA SER A 104 -25.18 -8.15 -1.19
C SER A 104 -26.43 -7.29 -1.34
N CYS A 105 -27.11 -7.37 -2.49
CA CYS A 105 -28.27 -6.54 -2.80
C CYS A 105 -29.42 -6.72 -1.80
N ALA A 106 -29.98 -5.62 -1.31
CA ALA A 106 -31.08 -5.61 -0.35
C ALA A 106 -32.43 -5.79 -1.08
N HIS A 107 -33.21 -6.82 -0.71
CA HIS A 107 -34.48 -7.14 -1.39
C HIS A 107 -35.61 -6.09 -1.25
N TRP A 108 -35.34 -4.97 -0.56
CA TRP A 108 -36.27 -3.88 -0.27
C TRP A 108 -35.86 -2.54 -0.89
N SER A 109 -34.79 -2.50 -1.71
CA SER A 109 -34.33 -1.28 -2.40
C SER A 109 -33.77 -1.66 -3.78
N ASP A 110 -34.04 -0.85 -4.80
CA ASP A 110 -33.55 -1.11 -6.17
C ASP A 110 -32.06 -0.74 -6.36
N ASP A 111 -31.48 -0.04 -5.37
CA ASP A 111 -30.14 0.54 -5.34
C ASP A 111 -29.33 0.18 -4.08
N GLY A 112 -29.95 -0.52 -3.13
CA GLY A 112 -29.43 -0.72 -1.78
C GLY A 112 -28.72 -2.05 -1.59
N TYR A 113 -27.74 -2.05 -0.68
CA TYR A 113 -27.03 -3.24 -0.21
C TYR A 113 -27.37 -3.51 1.26
N ASN A 114 -27.29 -4.76 1.68
CA ASN A 114 -27.45 -5.17 3.07
C ASN A 114 -26.33 -6.16 3.44
N GLY A 115 -25.69 -5.90 4.57
CA GLY A 115 -24.44 -6.54 4.93
C GLY A 115 -24.53 -7.78 5.84
N GLY A 116 -23.41 -8.46 6.01
CA GLY A 116 -23.18 -9.43 7.08
C GLY A 116 -23.83 -10.82 6.89
N TRP A 117 -24.35 -11.16 5.71
CA TRP A 117 -25.04 -12.44 5.48
C TRP A 117 -24.10 -13.63 5.58
N SER A 118 -24.59 -14.73 6.17
CA SER A 118 -23.77 -15.91 6.46
C SER A 118 -24.51 -17.22 6.15
N GLY A 119 -23.89 -18.07 5.33
CA GLY A 119 -24.40 -19.38 4.93
C GLY A 119 -23.70 -19.90 3.67
N THR A 120 -23.72 -21.21 3.44
CA THR A 120 -23.35 -21.80 2.13
C THR A 120 -24.22 -21.26 0.98
N SER A 121 -25.41 -20.73 1.32
CA SER A 121 -26.29 -19.93 0.46
C SER A 121 -25.64 -18.67 -0.16
N MET A 122 -24.58 -18.13 0.44
CA MET A 122 -23.80 -16.98 -0.07
C MET A 122 -22.57 -17.44 -0.88
N ALA A 123 -21.95 -18.55 -0.48
CA ALA A 123 -20.80 -19.12 -1.19
C ALA A 123 -21.18 -19.72 -2.56
N ALA A 124 -22.33 -20.41 -2.64
CA ALA A 124 -22.83 -20.99 -3.91
C ALA A 124 -22.99 -19.96 -5.05
N PRO A 125 -23.66 -18.81 -4.88
CA PRO A 125 -23.80 -17.82 -5.95
C PRO A 125 -22.47 -17.13 -6.30
N HIS A 126 -21.49 -17.06 -5.39
CA HIS A 126 -20.12 -16.60 -5.70
C HIS A 126 -19.45 -17.53 -6.74
N VAL A 127 -19.46 -18.85 -6.48
CA VAL A 127 -18.98 -19.86 -7.45
C VAL A 127 -19.80 -19.85 -8.74
N ALA A 128 -21.12 -19.65 -8.66
CA ALA A 128 -21.99 -19.57 -9.83
C ALA A 128 -21.68 -18.36 -10.73
N GLY A 129 -21.37 -17.20 -10.15
CA GLY A 129 -20.95 -16.01 -10.88
C GLY A 129 -19.63 -16.23 -11.62
N LEU A 130 -18.63 -16.77 -10.92
CA LEU A 130 -17.34 -17.14 -11.51
C LEU A 130 -17.50 -18.17 -12.64
N ALA A 131 -18.26 -19.25 -12.41
CA ALA A 131 -18.53 -20.27 -13.42
C ALA A 131 -19.31 -19.70 -14.63
N ALA A 132 -20.15 -18.69 -14.45
CA ALA A 132 -20.79 -17.98 -15.56
C ALA A 132 -19.80 -17.15 -16.39
N THR A 133 -18.78 -16.53 -15.78
CA THR A 133 -17.71 -15.85 -16.54
C THR A 133 -16.83 -16.84 -17.31
N LEU A 134 -16.57 -18.02 -16.75
CA LEU A 134 -15.85 -19.11 -17.43
C LEU A 134 -16.62 -19.58 -18.68
N LEU A 135 -17.90 -19.93 -18.51
CA LEU A 135 -18.82 -20.35 -19.57
C LEU A 135 -19.21 -19.24 -20.58
N ALA A 136 -18.80 -17.99 -20.33
CA ALA A 136 -18.98 -16.86 -21.25
C ALA A 136 -17.70 -16.56 -22.06
N ARG A 137 -16.53 -16.94 -21.55
CA ARG A 137 -15.22 -16.72 -22.21
C ARG A 137 -14.74 -17.92 -23.01
N TYR A 138 -15.05 -19.14 -22.54
CA TYR A 138 -14.59 -20.39 -23.15
C TYR A 138 -15.79 -21.21 -23.61
N ASP A 139 -15.76 -21.70 -24.86
CA ASP A 139 -16.74 -22.69 -25.35
C ASP A 139 -16.34 -24.06 -24.80
N MET A 140 -17.00 -24.48 -23.73
CA MET A 140 -16.72 -25.71 -22.99
C MET A 140 -17.99 -26.30 -22.37
N SER A 141 -18.00 -27.60 -22.08
CA SER A 141 -19.10 -28.25 -21.37
C SER A 141 -19.19 -27.88 -19.89
N ALA A 142 -20.30 -28.26 -19.26
CA ALA A 142 -20.51 -28.15 -17.82
C ALA A 142 -19.52 -29.02 -17.03
N TRP A 143 -19.14 -30.20 -17.54
CA TRP A 143 -18.16 -31.07 -16.87
C TRP A 143 -16.73 -30.57 -17.07
N ALA A 144 -16.40 -30.00 -18.23
CA ALA A 144 -15.16 -29.23 -18.43
C ALA A 144 -15.08 -28.02 -17.48
N ALA A 145 -16.16 -27.26 -17.32
CA ALA A 145 -16.21 -26.14 -16.37
C ALA A 145 -16.02 -26.61 -14.92
N LYS A 146 -16.66 -27.71 -14.50
CA LYS A 146 -16.41 -28.32 -13.18
C LYS A 146 -14.95 -28.78 -13.02
N ALA A 147 -14.37 -29.42 -14.04
CA ALA A 147 -12.96 -29.84 -14.01
C ALA A 147 -12.00 -28.65 -13.89
N ALA A 148 -12.23 -27.57 -14.65
CA ALA A 148 -11.42 -26.35 -14.60
C ALA A 148 -11.50 -25.63 -13.25
N LEU A 149 -12.70 -25.50 -12.67
CA LEU A 149 -12.90 -24.95 -11.32
C LEU A 149 -12.13 -25.75 -10.26
N ILE A 150 -12.15 -27.09 -10.36
CA ILE A 150 -11.46 -27.99 -9.43
C ILE A 150 -9.93 -28.00 -9.64
N ALA A 151 -9.46 -27.93 -10.89
CA ALA A 151 -8.03 -27.88 -11.21
C ALA A 151 -7.38 -26.58 -10.73
N ASN A 152 -8.09 -25.45 -10.82
CA ASN A 152 -7.60 -24.13 -10.38
C ASN A 152 -7.95 -23.79 -8.92
N ALA A 153 -8.61 -24.69 -8.19
CA ALA A 153 -8.91 -24.48 -6.77
C ALA A 153 -7.63 -24.47 -5.92
N VAL A 154 -7.51 -23.44 -5.06
CA VAL A 154 -6.40 -23.22 -4.13
C VAL A 154 -6.62 -24.04 -2.87
N ASP A 155 -5.71 -24.97 -2.59
CA ASP A 155 -5.72 -25.76 -1.34
C ASP A 155 -5.40 -24.85 -0.14
N LEU A 156 -6.27 -24.89 0.88
CA LEU A 156 -6.16 -24.10 2.10
C LEU A 156 -5.55 -24.88 3.28
N GLY A 157 -5.04 -26.10 3.05
CA GLY A 157 -4.50 -26.97 4.10
C GLY A 157 -5.53 -27.53 5.08
N GLN A 158 -6.82 -27.46 4.73
CA GLN A 158 -7.94 -27.87 5.57
C GLN A 158 -8.41 -29.31 5.23
N PRO A 159 -9.16 -30.00 6.13
CA PRO A 159 -9.62 -31.37 5.85
C PRO A 159 -10.41 -31.44 4.54
N ALA A 160 -10.14 -32.44 3.70
CA ALA A 160 -10.74 -32.54 2.36
C ALA A 160 -12.28 -32.50 2.39
N HIS A 161 -12.91 -33.23 3.32
CA HIS A 161 -14.37 -33.22 3.50
C HIS A 161 -14.94 -31.88 4.05
N HIS A 162 -14.10 -30.91 4.38
CA HIS A 162 -14.50 -29.54 4.75
C HIS A 162 -14.34 -28.57 3.57
N GLN A 163 -13.18 -28.60 2.88
CA GLN A 163 -12.85 -27.65 1.81
C GLN A 163 -13.08 -28.16 0.37
N GLY A 164 -13.40 -29.44 0.20
CA GLY A 164 -13.42 -30.08 -1.12
C GLY A 164 -12.02 -30.09 -1.73
N HIS A 165 -11.92 -29.65 -2.98
CA HIS A 165 -10.66 -29.48 -3.69
C HIS A 165 -10.00 -28.11 -3.48
N GLY A 166 -10.56 -27.24 -2.62
CA GLY A 166 -10.01 -25.93 -2.27
C GLY A 166 -10.94 -24.75 -2.58
N LYS A 167 -10.42 -23.54 -2.36
CA LYS A 167 -11.09 -22.27 -2.68
C LYS A 167 -11.07 -22.00 -4.18
N VAL A 168 -12.17 -21.53 -4.75
CA VAL A 168 -12.15 -21.02 -6.13
C VAL A 168 -11.30 -19.75 -6.26
N ASP A 169 -10.53 -19.66 -7.35
CA ASP A 169 -9.82 -18.43 -7.72
C ASP A 169 -10.18 -18.01 -9.14
N GLY A 170 -10.70 -16.79 -9.29
CA GLY A 170 -11.12 -16.25 -10.58
C GLY A 170 -9.98 -15.68 -11.42
N MET A 171 -8.86 -15.30 -10.82
CA MET A 171 -7.70 -14.83 -11.55
C MET A 171 -6.90 -15.99 -12.12
N GLU A 172 -6.73 -17.09 -11.39
CA GLU A 172 -6.09 -18.31 -11.91
C GLU A 172 -6.87 -18.92 -13.09
N LEU A 173 -8.20 -18.82 -13.07
CA LEU A 173 -9.05 -19.25 -14.19
C LEU A 173 -8.95 -18.34 -15.41
N HIS A 174 -8.70 -17.04 -15.26
CA HIS A 174 -8.76 -16.07 -16.38
C HIS A 174 -7.41 -15.54 -16.86
N SER A 175 -6.43 -15.44 -15.98
CA SER A 175 -5.07 -14.92 -16.21
C SER A 175 -4.12 -15.54 -15.17
N PRO A 176 -3.81 -16.84 -15.23
CA PRO A 176 -2.90 -17.49 -14.29
C PRO A 176 -1.52 -16.83 -14.33
N SER A 177 -0.95 -16.60 -13.15
CA SER A 177 0.37 -15.96 -13.00
C SER A 177 1.53 -16.97 -13.07
N ASP A 178 1.26 -18.20 -12.63
CA ASP A 178 2.24 -19.23 -12.36
C ASP A 178 1.93 -20.48 -13.20
N GLY A 179 2.48 -20.52 -14.41
CA GLY A 179 2.18 -21.52 -15.43
C GLY A 179 0.78 -21.35 -16.03
N GLY A 180 0.01 -22.42 -16.17
CA GLY A 180 -1.33 -22.32 -16.77
C GLY A 180 -2.19 -23.58 -16.66
N TRP A 181 -3.31 -23.60 -17.38
CA TRP A 181 -4.21 -24.76 -17.51
C TRP A 181 -4.80 -24.89 -18.93
N PHE A 182 -5.28 -26.09 -19.26
CA PHE A 182 -6.07 -26.38 -20.46
C PHE A 182 -7.04 -27.54 -20.20
N VAL A 183 -8.01 -27.74 -21.09
CA VAL A 183 -8.97 -28.85 -21.03
C VAL A 183 -8.94 -29.67 -22.32
N VAL A 184 -9.05 -30.99 -22.18
CA VAL A 184 -9.36 -31.94 -23.27
C VAL A 184 -10.73 -32.54 -22.98
N GLU A 185 -11.65 -32.50 -23.94
CA GLU A 185 -12.94 -33.18 -23.87
C GLU A 185 -12.97 -34.41 -24.78
N GLY A 186 -13.69 -35.46 -24.39
CA GLY A 186 -13.77 -36.70 -25.16
C GLY A 186 -14.90 -37.62 -24.72
N GLU A 187 -14.90 -38.84 -25.26
CA GLU A 187 -15.99 -39.81 -25.08
C GLU A 187 -15.48 -41.25 -25.20
N ASN A 188 -15.76 -42.08 -24.18
CA ASN A 188 -15.47 -43.52 -24.18
C ASN A 188 -16.77 -44.30 -24.45
N THR A 189 -16.73 -45.41 -25.21
CA THR A 189 -17.95 -46.06 -25.74
C THR A 189 -18.28 -47.43 -25.13
N ALA A 190 -17.37 -48.03 -24.35
CA ALA A 190 -17.59 -49.33 -23.73
C ALA A 190 -16.67 -49.57 -22.52
N THR A 191 -17.05 -50.50 -21.64
CA THR A 191 -16.14 -51.13 -20.67
C THR A 191 -14.83 -51.57 -21.35
N GLY A 192 -13.70 -51.17 -20.79
CA GLY A 192 -12.37 -51.43 -21.35
C GLY A 192 -11.87 -50.37 -22.35
N SER A 193 -12.64 -49.32 -22.63
CA SER A 193 -12.19 -48.19 -23.45
C SER A 193 -11.05 -47.43 -22.78
N VAL A 194 -10.04 -47.04 -23.54
CA VAL A 194 -8.98 -46.10 -23.16
C VAL A 194 -8.99 -44.96 -24.17
N SER A 195 -9.03 -43.73 -23.68
CA SER A 195 -8.66 -42.53 -24.43
C SER A 195 -7.37 -41.96 -23.84
N GLU A 196 -6.43 -41.50 -24.67
CA GLU A 196 -5.15 -40.96 -24.20
C GLU A 196 -4.70 -39.70 -24.96
N PHE A 197 -3.90 -38.87 -24.28
CA PHE A 197 -3.22 -37.72 -24.85
C PHE A 197 -1.91 -37.43 -24.10
N SER A 198 -1.03 -36.61 -24.70
CA SER A 198 0.29 -36.28 -24.15
C SER A 198 0.41 -34.81 -23.73
N LEU A 199 1.33 -34.56 -22.80
CA LEU A 199 1.70 -33.26 -22.26
C LEU A 199 3.22 -33.18 -22.08
N PHE A 200 3.86 -32.20 -22.72
CA PHE A 200 5.26 -31.89 -22.46
C PHE A 200 5.38 -30.85 -21.33
N LEU A 201 6.06 -31.20 -20.24
CA LEU A 201 6.54 -30.24 -19.24
C LEU A 201 7.96 -29.76 -19.60
N PRO A 202 8.17 -28.50 -20.03
CA PRO A 202 9.47 -28.01 -20.51
C PRO A 202 10.48 -27.78 -19.39
N VAL A 203 10.01 -27.61 -18.16
CA VAL A 203 10.78 -27.47 -16.92
C VAL A 203 10.03 -28.18 -15.78
N PRO A 204 10.68 -28.56 -14.67
CA PRO A 204 9.99 -29.19 -13.55
C PRO A 204 8.94 -28.24 -12.95
N ALA A 205 7.80 -28.79 -12.55
CA ALA A 205 6.67 -28.07 -11.97
C ALA A 205 6.45 -28.48 -10.51
N SER A 206 6.24 -27.52 -9.60
CA SER A 206 5.86 -27.82 -8.21
C SER A 206 4.54 -28.59 -8.10
N LEU A 207 3.62 -28.39 -9.06
CA LEU A 207 2.40 -29.19 -9.19
C LEU A 207 2.00 -29.38 -10.66
N LEU A 208 1.83 -30.64 -11.08
CA LEU A 208 0.96 -31.03 -12.19
C LEU A 208 -0.33 -31.64 -11.60
N LYS A 209 -1.46 -30.95 -11.74
CA LYS A 209 -2.78 -31.40 -11.26
C LYS A 209 -3.65 -31.74 -12.47
N VAL A 210 -4.12 -32.99 -12.54
CA VAL A 210 -4.93 -33.54 -13.62
C VAL A 210 -6.28 -33.95 -13.03
N VAL A 211 -7.37 -33.41 -13.59
CA VAL A 211 -8.72 -33.50 -13.04
C VAL A 211 -9.68 -34.01 -14.12
N LEU A 212 -10.11 -35.25 -14.01
CA LEU A 212 -11.14 -35.86 -14.85
C LEU A 212 -12.51 -35.62 -14.21
N VAL A 213 -13.49 -35.14 -14.98
CA VAL A 213 -14.90 -35.04 -14.58
C VAL A 213 -15.79 -35.57 -15.69
N TYR A 214 -16.81 -36.36 -15.34
CA TYR A 214 -17.77 -36.91 -16.30
C TYR A 214 -19.23 -36.76 -15.84
N PRO A 215 -20.17 -36.48 -16.77
CA PRO A 215 -21.60 -36.47 -16.51
C PRO A 215 -22.13 -37.91 -16.48
N ASP A 216 -21.86 -38.59 -15.37
CA ASP A 216 -22.40 -39.93 -15.11
C ASP A 216 -23.95 -39.92 -15.07
N PRO A 217 -24.64 -40.95 -15.60
CA PRO A 217 -26.10 -41.01 -15.56
C PRO A 217 -26.70 -40.96 -14.14
N PRO A 218 -27.98 -40.55 -14.03
CA PRO A 218 -28.70 -40.60 -12.76
C PRO A 218 -28.89 -42.05 -12.31
N ALA A 219 -28.46 -42.36 -11.10
CA ALA A 219 -28.56 -43.67 -10.47
C ALA A 219 -29.99 -44.23 -10.40
N SER A 220 -30.13 -45.51 -10.07
CA SER A 220 -31.43 -46.05 -9.65
C SER A 220 -31.88 -45.47 -8.31
N PRO A 221 -33.19 -45.23 -8.09
CA PRO A 221 -33.70 -44.77 -6.80
C PRO A 221 -33.31 -45.71 -5.65
N ASN A 222 -32.81 -45.16 -4.55
CA ASN A 222 -32.31 -45.92 -3.38
C ASN A 222 -31.16 -46.90 -3.67
N ALA A 223 -30.37 -46.70 -4.74
CA ALA A 223 -29.11 -47.41 -4.91
C ALA A 223 -28.13 -47.08 -3.75
N ALA A 224 -27.23 -48.01 -3.44
CA ALA A 224 -26.30 -47.90 -2.31
C ALA A 224 -25.07 -47.01 -2.62
N THR A 225 -24.69 -46.92 -3.89
CA THR A 225 -23.80 -45.89 -4.45
C THR A 225 -24.61 -45.05 -5.44
N ALA A 226 -24.24 -43.79 -5.62
CA ALA A 226 -24.77 -42.98 -6.70
C ALA A 226 -24.04 -43.19 -8.04
N LEU A 227 -22.85 -43.79 -8.07
CA LEU A 227 -22.10 -44.00 -9.32
C LEU A 227 -22.78 -45.06 -10.20
N VAL A 228 -22.80 -44.83 -11.52
CA VAL A 228 -23.35 -45.75 -12.52
C VAL A 228 -22.25 -46.25 -13.46
N ASN A 229 -21.64 -45.36 -14.23
CA ASN A 229 -20.45 -45.63 -15.03
C ASN A 229 -19.20 -45.30 -14.21
N ASP A 230 -18.15 -46.09 -14.42
CA ASP A 230 -16.93 -46.09 -13.62
C ASP A 230 -15.73 -45.81 -14.53
N LEU A 231 -15.14 -44.62 -14.40
CA LEU A 231 -14.04 -44.11 -15.24
C LEU A 231 -12.84 -43.67 -14.37
N ASP A 232 -11.72 -44.35 -14.56
CA ASP A 232 -10.44 -44.13 -13.88
C ASP A 232 -9.56 -43.10 -14.61
N LEU A 233 -8.68 -42.43 -13.85
CA LEU A 233 -7.64 -41.52 -14.36
C LEU A 233 -6.23 -42.07 -14.09
N PHE A 234 -5.44 -42.20 -15.15
CA PHE A 234 -4.03 -42.61 -15.11
C PHE A 234 -3.11 -41.52 -15.68
N VAL A 235 -1.94 -41.33 -15.06
CA VAL A 235 -0.87 -40.44 -15.52
C VAL A 235 0.47 -41.17 -15.41
N ASP A 236 1.30 -41.11 -16.45
CA ASP A 236 2.65 -41.66 -16.49
C ASP A 236 3.63 -40.75 -17.24
N ALA A 237 4.92 -40.87 -16.93
CA ALA A 237 6.01 -40.10 -17.54
C ALA A 237 7.02 -41.02 -18.26
N GLU A 238 7.85 -40.46 -19.15
CA GLU A 238 8.91 -41.24 -19.81
C GLU A 238 9.97 -41.75 -18.81
N PRO A 239 10.37 -43.05 -18.84
CA PRO A 239 9.98 -44.08 -19.81
C PRO A 239 8.57 -44.67 -19.56
N LEU A 240 7.73 -44.65 -20.60
CA LEU A 240 6.30 -45.00 -20.55
C LEU A 240 5.99 -46.51 -20.35
N GLU A 241 6.32 -47.04 -19.17
CA GLU A 241 6.08 -48.43 -18.72
C GLU A 241 4.55 -48.76 -18.54
N PRO A 242 4.15 -50.05 -18.48
CA PRO A 242 2.80 -50.44 -18.91
C PRO A 242 1.65 -50.40 -17.88
N PHE A 243 0.48 -50.04 -18.41
CA PHE A 243 -0.88 -50.17 -17.88
C PHE A 243 -1.23 -49.34 -16.64
N TRP A 244 -0.58 -49.53 -15.50
CA TRP A 244 -1.03 -48.95 -14.22
C TRP A 244 -0.61 -47.50 -13.98
N GLY A 245 0.23 -46.92 -14.83
CA GLY A 245 0.71 -45.54 -14.69
C GLY A 245 1.66 -45.35 -13.50
N ASP A 246 2.21 -44.14 -13.39
CA ASP A 246 3.03 -43.72 -12.23
C ASP A 246 2.16 -43.10 -11.13
N TRP A 247 1.08 -42.42 -11.52
CA TRP A 247 0.09 -41.81 -10.64
C TRP A 247 -1.32 -42.13 -11.11
N VAL A 248 -2.21 -42.46 -10.18
CA VAL A 248 -3.59 -42.91 -10.46
C VAL A 248 -4.61 -42.28 -9.53
N SER A 249 -5.84 -42.20 -10.02
CA SER A 249 -7.04 -41.95 -9.24
C SER A 249 -8.11 -42.92 -9.76
N ILE A 250 -8.57 -43.81 -8.86
CA ILE A 250 -9.39 -44.99 -9.13
C ILE A 250 -10.46 -45.05 -8.02
N SER A 251 -11.67 -44.61 -8.32
CA SER A 251 -12.78 -44.47 -7.37
C SER A 251 -14.09 -45.01 -7.95
N GLY A 252 -14.44 -46.24 -7.58
CA GLY A 252 -15.77 -46.83 -7.80
C GLY A 252 -16.92 -46.13 -7.03
N THR A 253 -16.71 -44.88 -6.60
CA THR A 253 -17.73 -43.97 -6.05
C THR A 253 -17.77 -42.61 -6.73
N ASP A 254 -16.66 -42.01 -7.16
CA ASP A 254 -16.63 -40.59 -7.57
C ASP A 254 -16.69 -40.40 -9.08
N ASN A 255 -17.57 -39.51 -9.56
CA ASN A 255 -17.57 -39.08 -10.97
C ASN A 255 -16.54 -37.96 -11.26
N THR A 256 -15.49 -37.89 -10.45
CA THR A 256 -14.47 -36.84 -10.45
C THR A 256 -13.18 -37.43 -9.88
N GLU A 257 -12.19 -37.62 -10.74
CA GLU A 257 -10.90 -38.22 -10.40
C GLU A 257 -9.80 -37.16 -10.44
N VAL A 258 -8.88 -37.17 -9.47
CA VAL A 258 -7.86 -36.12 -9.32
C VAL A 258 -6.49 -36.70 -9.01
N VAL A 259 -5.57 -36.54 -9.96
CA VAL A 259 -4.15 -36.86 -9.81
C VAL A 259 -3.37 -35.57 -9.56
N SER A 260 -2.68 -35.48 -8.43
CA SER A 260 -1.74 -34.38 -8.10
C SER A 260 -0.31 -34.89 -8.05
N VAL A 261 0.49 -34.57 -9.06
CA VAL A 261 1.93 -34.86 -9.12
C VAL A 261 2.71 -33.67 -8.56
N TYR A 262 3.15 -33.79 -7.31
CA TYR A 262 3.98 -32.79 -6.65
C TYR A 262 5.44 -32.93 -7.07
N ASN A 263 6.10 -31.80 -7.36
CA ASN A 263 7.48 -31.75 -7.89
C ASN A 263 7.66 -32.58 -9.18
N ALA A 264 6.69 -32.49 -10.09
CA ALA A 264 6.68 -33.14 -11.39
C ALA A 264 7.96 -32.80 -12.20
N PRO A 265 8.79 -33.78 -12.59
CA PRO A 265 9.95 -33.53 -13.44
C PRO A 265 9.62 -32.92 -14.81
N ALA A 266 10.62 -32.35 -15.49
CA ALA A 266 10.50 -32.00 -16.90
C ALA A 266 10.50 -33.29 -17.75
N GLY A 267 9.65 -33.36 -18.77
CA GLY A 267 9.50 -34.54 -19.62
C GLY A 267 8.16 -34.61 -20.35
N GLU A 268 7.99 -35.64 -21.17
CA GLU A 268 6.68 -36.02 -21.71
C GLU A 268 5.88 -36.82 -20.66
N TYR A 269 4.61 -36.46 -20.53
CA TYR A 269 3.61 -37.14 -19.73
C TYR A 269 2.51 -37.70 -20.66
N ARG A 270 2.02 -38.89 -20.36
CA ARG A 270 0.82 -39.48 -20.97
C ARG A 270 -0.30 -39.49 -19.94
N ILE A 271 -1.48 -39.02 -20.35
CA ILE A 271 -2.69 -38.94 -19.54
C ILE A 271 -3.74 -39.84 -20.19
N ARG A 272 -4.36 -40.73 -19.42
CA ARG A 272 -5.26 -41.77 -19.93
C ARG A 272 -6.56 -41.82 -19.12
N VAL A 273 -7.70 -41.82 -19.82
CA VAL A 273 -9.05 -41.99 -19.25
C VAL A 273 -9.56 -43.38 -19.62
N PHE A 274 -9.66 -44.24 -18.62
CA PHE A 274 -10.07 -45.64 -18.78
C PHE A 274 -11.50 -45.85 -18.28
N THR A 275 -12.30 -46.65 -18.96
CA THR A 275 -13.66 -47.01 -18.51
C THR A 275 -13.64 -48.40 -17.88
N TYR A 276 -13.58 -48.43 -16.55
CA TYR A 276 -13.66 -49.67 -15.76
C TYR A 276 -15.02 -50.36 -15.94
N ALA A 277 -16.12 -49.60 -15.95
CA ALA A 277 -17.46 -50.15 -16.21
C ALA A 277 -18.40 -49.14 -16.90
N GLN A 278 -18.86 -49.47 -18.11
CA GLN A 278 -19.95 -48.78 -18.81
C GLN A 278 -21.27 -49.50 -18.52
N ASN A 279 -21.94 -49.15 -17.43
CA ASN A 279 -23.19 -49.80 -17.00
C ASN A 279 -24.45 -49.16 -17.62
N GLN A 280 -24.40 -47.91 -18.08
CA GLN A 280 -25.54 -47.22 -18.68
C GLN A 280 -25.15 -46.23 -19.79
N GLY A 281 -25.89 -46.28 -20.91
CA GLY A 281 -25.69 -45.41 -22.07
C GLY A 281 -24.73 -46.00 -23.10
N GLU A 282 -24.90 -45.60 -24.36
CA GLU A 282 -24.07 -46.04 -25.50
C GLU A 282 -22.64 -45.50 -25.43
N SER A 283 -22.40 -44.49 -24.58
CA SER A 283 -21.08 -43.92 -24.30
C SER A 283 -21.09 -43.10 -23.00
N GLN A 284 -19.90 -42.79 -22.49
CA GLN A 284 -19.66 -41.85 -21.41
C GLN A 284 -18.71 -40.74 -21.90
N ARG A 285 -19.26 -39.52 -22.00
CA ARG A 285 -18.48 -38.30 -22.23
C ARG A 285 -17.68 -37.94 -20.98
N TRP A 286 -16.57 -37.24 -21.16
CA TRP A 286 -15.69 -36.79 -20.10
C TRP A 286 -14.94 -35.51 -20.50
N ALA A 287 -14.37 -34.82 -19.51
CA ALA A 287 -13.37 -33.78 -19.73
C ALA A 287 -12.24 -33.94 -18.70
N VAL A 288 -11.00 -33.73 -19.15
CA VAL A 288 -9.82 -33.65 -18.30
C VAL A 288 -9.29 -32.24 -18.33
N CYS A 289 -9.26 -31.57 -17.18
CA CYS A 289 -8.51 -30.33 -17.01
C CYS A 289 -7.11 -30.64 -16.48
N VAL A 290 -6.10 -29.96 -17.03
CA VAL A 290 -4.69 -30.05 -16.61
C VAL A 290 -4.26 -28.67 -16.12
N ARG A 291 -3.62 -28.59 -14.94
CA ARG A 291 -3.04 -27.36 -14.36
C ARG A 291 -1.57 -27.60 -13.99
N THR A 292 -0.69 -26.67 -14.36
CA THR A 292 0.77 -26.74 -14.13
C THR A 292 1.29 -25.52 -13.37
N VAL A 293 1.61 -25.66 -12.08
CA VAL A 293 2.21 -24.61 -11.22
C VAL A 293 3.71 -24.83 -11.11
N TYR A 294 4.51 -23.80 -11.36
CA TYR A 294 5.98 -23.86 -11.32
C TYR A 294 6.58 -23.29 -10.02
N GLY A 295 5.96 -22.29 -9.41
CA GLY A 295 6.36 -21.72 -8.13
C GLY A 295 5.85 -22.48 -6.91
N SER A 296 6.27 -22.04 -5.71
CA SER A 296 5.96 -22.73 -4.45
C SER A 296 4.46 -22.75 -4.14
N LEU A 297 3.95 -23.94 -3.82
CA LEU A 297 2.58 -24.13 -3.32
C LEU A 297 2.38 -23.61 -1.89
N VAL A 298 3.49 -23.36 -1.17
CA VAL A 298 3.52 -22.63 0.10
C VAL A 298 4.31 -21.34 -0.15
N PRO A 299 3.66 -20.27 -0.60
CA PRO A 299 4.35 -19.02 -0.89
C PRO A 299 4.60 -18.21 0.40
N THR A 300 5.42 -17.17 0.25
CA THR A 300 5.75 -16.24 1.33
C THR A 300 5.16 -14.89 0.98
N LEU A 301 4.35 -14.33 1.87
CA LEU A 301 3.91 -12.95 1.75
C LEU A 301 5.10 -12.03 1.93
N PHE A 302 5.15 -10.95 1.16
CA PHE A 302 6.01 -9.81 1.44
C PHE A 302 5.17 -8.56 1.56
N ASN A 303 5.60 -7.63 2.40
CA ASN A 303 4.94 -6.35 2.56
C ASN A 303 5.92 -5.24 2.92
N GLU A 304 5.54 -4.01 2.58
CA GLU A 304 6.33 -2.80 2.82
C GLU A 304 5.39 -1.66 3.20
N ILE A 305 5.86 -0.68 3.97
CA ILE A 305 5.18 0.60 4.15
C ILE A 305 5.78 1.56 3.12
N VAL A 306 5.15 1.63 1.95
CA VAL A 306 5.61 2.44 0.80
C VAL A 306 5.36 3.95 1.00
N TYR A 307 4.63 4.32 2.06
CA TYR A 307 4.36 5.71 2.42
C TYR A 307 4.18 5.84 3.93
N LEU A 308 5.04 6.61 4.58
CA LEU A 308 4.92 7.08 5.97
C LEU A 308 5.69 8.42 6.10
N PRO A 309 5.20 9.42 6.85
CA PRO A 309 5.84 10.73 6.86
C PRO A 309 7.04 10.74 7.81
N TYR A 310 8.05 11.55 7.47
CA TYR A 310 9.20 11.75 8.34
C TYR A 310 8.78 12.41 9.65
N ALA A 311 8.04 13.52 9.56
CA ALA A 311 7.53 14.23 10.73
C ALA A 311 6.15 14.88 10.51
N VAL A 312 5.37 14.97 11.59
CA VAL A 312 3.96 15.38 11.68
C VAL A 312 3.68 16.14 12.99
N LYS A 313 2.48 16.71 13.16
CA LYS A 313 2.04 17.22 14.48
C LYS A 313 1.29 16.21 15.32
N PRO A 314 1.19 16.50 16.64
CA PRO A 314 -0.05 16.29 17.38
C PRO A 314 -1.33 16.58 16.55
N TRP A 315 -2.30 15.68 16.56
CA TRP A 315 -3.62 15.83 15.93
C TRP A 315 -3.67 15.91 14.39
N GLN A 316 -2.56 15.72 13.68
CA GLN A 316 -2.56 15.56 12.23
C GLN A 316 -3.14 14.21 11.82
N THR A 317 -4.12 14.19 10.93
CA THR A 317 -4.38 13.02 10.09
C THR A 317 -3.31 12.94 8.99
N PHE A 318 -2.59 11.82 8.92
CA PHE A 318 -1.57 11.49 7.93
C PHE A 318 -1.75 10.04 7.46
N SER A 319 -1.55 9.76 6.16
CA SER A 319 -1.74 8.39 5.66
C SER A 319 -0.47 7.53 5.82
N ALA A 320 -0.63 6.28 6.25
CA ALA A 320 0.35 5.22 6.02
C ALA A 320 -0.18 4.32 4.89
N ILE A 321 0.65 4.01 3.89
CA ILE A 321 0.26 3.09 2.80
C ILE A 321 1.14 1.85 2.85
N GLY A 322 0.49 0.71 3.00
CA GLY A 322 1.08 -0.62 2.92
C GLY A 322 0.92 -1.24 1.53
N LEU A 323 1.99 -1.83 1.01
CA LEU A 323 2.00 -2.68 -0.18
C LEU A 323 2.08 -4.15 0.25
N ALA A 324 1.26 -5.03 -0.32
CA ALA A 324 1.36 -6.49 -0.16
C ALA A 324 1.56 -7.19 -1.51
N GLY A 325 2.40 -8.23 -1.49
CA GLY A 325 2.60 -9.16 -2.59
C GLY A 325 2.88 -10.58 -2.09
N THR A 326 3.10 -11.52 -3.01
CA THR A 326 3.45 -12.91 -2.67
C THR A 326 4.53 -13.46 -3.59
N SER A 327 5.37 -14.35 -3.08
CA SER A 327 6.59 -14.81 -3.77
C SER A 327 6.35 -15.76 -4.96
N SER A 328 5.21 -16.45 -5.00
CA SER A 328 4.89 -17.48 -6.00
C SER A 328 3.41 -17.90 -5.90
N TYR A 329 2.90 -18.62 -6.91
CA TYR A 329 1.53 -19.15 -6.93
C TYR A 329 0.47 -18.11 -6.49
N VAL A 330 -0.31 -18.41 -5.44
CA VAL A 330 -1.38 -17.58 -4.89
C VAL A 330 -1.37 -17.62 -3.36
N SER A 331 -1.35 -16.45 -2.71
CA SER A 331 -1.72 -16.31 -1.30
C SER A 331 -3.22 -16.07 -1.19
N SER A 332 -3.93 -16.92 -0.44
CA SER A 332 -5.39 -16.88 -0.35
C SER A 332 -5.87 -15.98 0.77
N GLY A 333 -6.80 -15.05 0.49
CA GLY A 333 -7.46 -14.22 1.50
C GLY A 333 -6.49 -13.43 2.39
N VAL A 334 -5.65 -12.59 1.79
CA VAL A 334 -4.56 -11.91 2.50
C VAL A 334 -5.11 -10.79 3.38
N PHE A 335 -5.20 -11.03 4.69
CA PHE A 335 -5.58 -10.03 5.67
C PHE A 335 -4.40 -9.09 5.96
N GLY A 336 -4.57 -7.80 5.65
CA GLY A 336 -3.59 -6.75 5.98
C GLY A 336 -4.09 -5.89 7.13
N TRP A 337 -3.23 -5.61 8.11
CA TRP A 337 -3.58 -4.75 9.25
C TRP A 337 -2.40 -3.95 9.79
N ILE A 338 -2.71 -2.83 10.44
CA ILE A 338 -1.74 -1.94 11.09
C ILE A 338 -1.76 -2.10 12.61
N SER A 339 -0.60 -1.92 13.24
CA SER A 339 -0.42 -1.82 14.68
C SER A 339 0.61 -0.76 15.04
N SER A 340 0.35 -0.04 16.12
CA SER A 340 1.13 1.12 16.58
C SER A 340 0.84 1.39 18.05
N GLU A 341 1.72 2.13 18.71
CA GLU A 341 1.47 2.66 20.06
C GLU A 341 1.18 4.16 19.99
N ASN A 342 0.12 4.60 20.67
CA ASN A 342 -0.31 6.00 20.78
C ASN A 342 -0.67 6.71 19.45
N VAL A 343 -0.80 5.95 18.36
CA VAL A 343 -1.31 6.39 17.04
C VAL A 343 -2.62 5.67 16.75
N PHE A 344 -3.63 6.39 16.28
CA PHE A 344 -5.00 5.89 16.08
C PHE A 344 -5.37 5.89 14.60
N VAL A 345 -6.21 4.93 14.19
CA VAL A 345 -6.78 4.85 12.83
C VAL A 345 -8.09 5.65 12.78
N GLU A 346 -8.22 6.54 11.80
CA GLU A 346 -9.46 7.25 11.49
C GLU A 346 -10.21 6.56 10.35
N ASN A 347 -9.52 6.27 9.25
CA ASN A 347 -10.10 5.63 8.06
C ASN A 347 -9.13 4.61 7.47
N THR A 348 -9.65 3.64 6.72
CA THR A 348 -8.86 2.65 5.98
C THR A 348 -9.44 2.49 4.59
N TRP A 349 -8.58 2.22 3.60
CA TRP A 349 -8.98 1.99 2.22
C TRP A 349 -8.05 0.96 1.58
N MET A 350 -8.52 0.32 0.50
CA MET A 350 -7.73 -0.60 -0.30
C MET A 350 -7.81 -0.18 -1.77
N GLU A 351 -6.68 -0.24 -2.48
CA GLU A 351 -6.65 -0.22 -3.94
C GLU A 351 -6.15 -1.56 -4.48
N ARG A 352 -6.90 -2.13 -5.42
CA ARG A 352 -6.52 -3.36 -6.14
C ARG A 352 -6.42 -3.10 -7.64
N PHE A 353 -5.40 -3.67 -8.27
CA PHE A 353 -5.09 -3.47 -9.68
C PHE A 353 -5.52 -4.67 -10.51
N ALA A 354 -6.22 -4.41 -11.60
CA ALA A 354 -6.56 -5.37 -12.65
C ALA A 354 -5.90 -4.95 -13.98
N PRO A 355 -5.80 -5.83 -15.00
CA PRO A 355 -5.14 -5.50 -16.28
C PRO A 355 -5.76 -4.35 -17.09
N TRP A 356 -6.86 -3.75 -16.63
CA TRP A 356 -7.64 -2.72 -17.33
C TRP A 356 -7.93 -1.48 -16.47
N GLY A 357 -7.37 -1.38 -15.27
CA GLY A 357 -7.60 -0.28 -14.32
C GLY A 357 -7.45 -0.71 -12.86
N SER A 358 -7.57 0.24 -11.94
CA SER A 358 -7.64 -0.02 -10.49
C SER A 358 -9.05 0.16 -9.93
N GLU A 359 -9.27 -0.39 -8.75
CA GLU A 359 -10.50 -0.29 -7.97
C GLU A 359 -10.15 0.08 -6.53
N TRP A 360 -10.67 1.23 -6.08
CA TRP A 360 -10.49 1.78 -4.74
C TRP A 360 -11.73 1.50 -3.89
N VAL A 361 -11.54 1.00 -2.66
CA VAL A 361 -12.61 0.53 -1.78
C VAL A 361 -12.40 1.08 -0.35
N PRO A 362 -13.35 1.85 0.22
CA PRO A 362 -13.26 2.39 1.56
C PRO A 362 -13.74 1.40 2.63
N PHE A 363 -13.09 1.42 3.79
CA PHE A 363 -13.41 0.62 4.97
C PHE A 363 -13.22 1.49 6.24
N PRO A 364 -14.24 2.27 6.65
CA PRO A 364 -14.09 3.22 7.75
C PRO A 364 -13.85 2.53 9.10
N TYR A 365 -13.02 3.14 9.95
CA TYR A 365 -12.77 2.74 11.35
C TYR A 365 -12.29 1.30 11.61
N THR A 366 -11.56 0.66 10.68
CA THR A 366 -10.93 -0.67 10.91
C THR A 366 -9.42 -0.64 10.78
N ASN A 367 -8.69 -1.27 11.71
CA ASN A 367 -7.24 -1.40 11.62
C ASN A 367 -6.78 -2.37 10.51
N GLY A 368 -7.67 -3.13 9.86
CA GLY A 368 -7.29 -4.06 8.80
C GLY A 368 -8.46 -4.68 8.04
N VAL A 369 -8.18 -5.23 6.85
CA VAL A 369 -9.16 -5.82 5.92
C VAL A 369 -8.59 -7.02 5.16
N ASN A 370 -9.48 -7.86 4.62
CA ASN A 370 -9.12 -8.88 3.64
C ASN A 370 -8.86 -8.21 2.27
N GLN A 371 -7.66 -8.41 1.71
CA GLN A 371 -7.24 -7.89 0.40
C GLN A 371 -7.57 -8.84 -0.77
N GLY A 372 -8.30 -9.93 -0.47
CA GLY A 372 -8.60 -11.01 -1.39
C GLY A 372 -7.40 -11.93 -1.63
N ASN A 373 -7.48 -12.74 -2.69
CA ASN A 373 -6.34 -13.53 -3.13
C ASN A 373 -5.32 -12.63 -3.84
N ILE A 374 -4.03 -12.90 -3.65
CA ILE A 374 -2.92 -12.23 -4.33
C ILE A 374 -2.14 -13.27 -5.13
N GLN A 375 -2.05 -13.09 -6.45
CA GLN A 375 -1.19 -13.87 -7.34
C GLN A 375 0.25 -13.37 -7.29
N SER A 376 1.21 -14.24 -7.64
CA SER A 376 2.65 -13.92 -7.72
C SER A 376 3.05 -12.69 -8.56
N ASN A 377 2.22 -12.28 -9.52
CA ASN A 377 2.44 -11.12 -10.38
C ASN A 377 1.51 -9.93 -10.03
N GLN A 378 0.84 -9.96 -8.88
CA GLN A 378 -0.07 -8.93 -8.42
C GLN A 378 0.35 -8.32 -7.10
N LEU A 379 -0.06 -7.07 -6.91
CA LEU A 379 0.07 -6.33 -5.67
C LEU A 379 -1.30 -5.90 -5.14
N ARG A 380 -1.35 -5.57 -3.85
CA ARG A 380 -2.45 -4.88 -3.19
C ARG A 380 -1.89 -3.70 -2.43
N PHE A 381 -2.63 -2.60 -2.41
CA PHE A 381 -2.30 -1.42 -1.62
C PHE A 381 -3.41 -1.21 -0.59
N ILE A 382 -3.03 -0.91 0.63
CA ILE A 382 -3.92 -0.67 1.75
C ILE A 382 -3.43 0.58 2.48
N GLY A 383 -4.27 1.61 2.52
CA GLY A 383 -3.99 2.86 3.21
C GLY A 383 -4.75 2.94 4.53
N TRP A 384 -4.10 3.49 5.55
CA TRP A 384 -4.74 3.92 6.79
C TRP A 384 -4.49 5.42 6.96
N ASP A 385 -5.53 6.15 7.27
CA ASP A 385 -5.44 7.55 7.67
C ASP A 385 -5.33 7.58 9.21
N LEU A 386 -4.20 8.09 9.71
CA LEU A 386 -3.71 7.91 11.08
C LEU A 386 -3.51 9.25 11.78
N TRP A 387 -3.61 9.30 13.12
CA TRP A 387 -3.24 10.48 13.90
C TRP A 387 -2.67 10.13 15.29
N SER A 388 -1.84 11.00 15.85
CA SER A 388 -1.33 10.93 17.24
C SER A 388 -1.44 12.30 17.89
N PRO A 389 -1.87 12.42 19.16
CA PRO A 389 -1.80 13.67 19.92
C PRO A 389 -0.52 13.78 20.79
N TYR A 390 0.40 12.82 20.71
CA TYR A 390 1.58 12.73 21.58
C TYR A 390 2.86 13.03 20.79
N GLU A 391 3.73 13.89 21.29
CA GLU A 391 5.05 14.14 20.68
C GLU A 391 6.05 13.02 20.96
N GLY A 392 6.92 12.71 19.97
CA GLY A 392 7.94 11.67 20.05
C GLY A 392 8.09 10.87 18.74
N VAL A 393 8.91 9.82 18.77
CA VAL A 393 9.07 8.89 17.63
C VAL A 393 8.13 7.71 17.81
N HIS A 394 7.16 7.56 16.89
CA HIS A 394 6.19 6.46 16.91
C HIS A 394 6.53 5.40 15.87
N SER A 395 6.51 4.13 16.28
CA SER A 395 6.62 2.98 15.37
C SER A 395 5.26 2.58 14.81
N ILE A 396 5.19 2.46 13.48
CA ILE A 396 4.01 2.01 12.73
C ILE A 396 4.36 0.68 12.07
N THR A 397 3.65 -0.39 12.41
CA THR A 397 3.89 -1.73 11.87
C THR A 397 2.72 -2.18 11.01
N TYR A 398 2.96 -2.36 9.72
CA TYR A 398 2.04 -3.03 8.80
C TYR A 398 2.36 -4.53 8.81
N SER A 399 1.35 -5.37 8.98
CA SER A 399 1.46 -6.84 8.95
C SER A 399 0.46 -7.46 7.97
N VAL A 400 0.84 -8.61 7.41
CA VAL A 400 0.02 -9.39 6.47
C VAL A 400 -0.02 -10.88 6.85
N TRP A 401 -1.20 -11.49 6.71
CA TRP A 401 -1.45 -12.90 7.04
C TRP A 401 -2.33 -13.57 5.98
N SER A 402 -2.09 -14.85 5.73
CA SER A 402 -2.91 -15.71 4.86
C SER A 402 -2.82 -17.15 5.36
N ILE A 403 -3.88 -17.93 5.18
CA ILE A 403 -3.97 -19.31 5.68
C ILE A 403 -2.96 -20.28 5.03
N ASN A 404 -2.57 -20.04 3.76
CA ASN A 404 -1.67 -20.91 3.00
C ASN A 404 -0.24 -20.36 2.84
N SER A 405 0.09 -19.25 3.51
CA SER A 405 1.34 -18.51 3.29
C SER A 405 2.07 -18.20 4.59
N LEU A 406 3.39 -18.00 4.53
CA LEU A 406 4.11 -17.40 5.65
C LEU A 406 3.73 -15.92 5.80
N PRO A 407 3.41 -15.43 7.01
CA PRO A 407 3.08 -14.03 7.27
C PRO A 407 4.34 -13.14 7.23
N SER A 408 4.13 -11.84 7.05
CA SER A 408 5.21 -10.84 7.05
C SER A 408 4.77 -9.55 7.77
N SER A 409 5.73 -8.76 8.22
CA SER A 409 5.50 -7.40 8.68
C SER A 409 6.65 -6.46 8.35
N ALA A 410 6.33 -5.17 8.24
CA ALA A 410 7.24 -4.07 8.00
C ALA A 410 6.94 -2.94 9.00
N THR A 411 7.98 -2.34 9.57
CA THR A 411 7.85 -1.26 10.56
C THR A 411 8.57 -0.01 10.08
N GLY A 412 7.83 1.09 9.97
CA GLY A 412 8.36 2.44 9.77
C GLY A 412 8.26 3.27 11.05
N THR A 413 8.87 4.45 11.05
CA THR A 413 8.77 5.42 12.16
C THR A 413 8.36 6.80 11.66
N VAL A 414 7.50 7.47 12.42
CA VAL A 414 7.07 8.86 12.20
C VAL A 414 7.40 9.69 13.45
N ILE A 415 7.94 10.90 13.27
CA ILE A 415 8.20 11.86 14.35
C ILE A 415 6.96 12.73 14.53
N VAL A 416 6.46 12.87 15.75
CA VAL A 416 5.37 13.78 16.10
C VAL A 416 5.96 14.93 16.91
N ASP A 417 5.79 16.18 16.46
CA ASP A 417 6.54 17.33 16.99
C ASP A 417 5.71 18.64 16.96
N GLY A 418 5.67 19.34 18.10
CA GLY A 418 5.11 20.69 18.27
C GLY A 418 6.13 21.77 18.71
N THR A 419 7.38 21.40 19.01
CA THR A 419 8.41 22.23 19.67
C THR A 419 9.43 22.82 18.66
N PRO A 420 9.47 24.15 18.36
CA PRO A 420 10.08 24.60 17.07
C PRO A 420 11.33 25.54 17.10
N PRO A 421 11.88 25.93 15.92
CA PRO A 421 13.23 26.50 15.77
C PRO A 421 13.59 27.73 16.60
N MET A 422 14.88 27.91 16.90
CA MET A 422 15.40 29.00 17.72
C MET A 422 16.55 29.78 17.06
N TYR A 423 16.64 31.10 17.29
CA TYR A 423 17.73 31.95 16.79
C TYR A 423 18.99 31.90 17.67
N THR A 424 20.13 31.65 17.03
CA THR A 424 21.42 31.34 17.67
C THR A 424 22.59 32.26 17.26
N GLY A 425 22.40 33.29 16.42
CA GLY A 425 23.52 34.16 15.94
C GLY A 425 23.15 35.51 15.31
N LEU A 426 24.07 36.49 15.37
CA LEU A 426 24.06 37.75 14.57
C LEU A 426 25.49 38.33 14.38
N ARG A 427 25.79 38.89 13.20
CA ARG A 427 26.95 39.76 12.91
C ARG A 427 26.62 40.88 11.91
N MET A 428 27.34 42.00 11.94
CA MET A 428 27.31 43.05 10.89
C MET A 428 28.64 43.09 10.12
N LEU A 429 28.61 43.49 8.84
CA LEU A 429 29.78 43.58 7.95
C LEU A 429 29.80 44.92 7.16
N PRO A 430 30.97 45.55 6.93
CA PRO A 430 31.09 46.74 6.08
C PRO A 430 30.88 46.44 4.59
N ALA A 431 30.34 47.40 3.83
CA ALA A 431 30.18 47.30 2.37
C ALA A 431 30.52 48.61 1.62
N PRO A 432 30.78 48.56 0.29
CA PRO A 432 31.17 49.74 -0.49
C PRO A 432 30.17 50.90 -0.43
N GLY A 433 30.67 52.12 -0.50
CA GLY A 433 29.84 53.34 -0.45
C GLY A 433 29.30 53.73 0.93
N GLY A 434 29.70 53.05 2.00
CA GLY A 434 29.21 53.28 3.37
C GLY A 434 27.97 52.46 3.74
N ASN A 435 27.65 51.44 2.94
CA ASN A 435 26.59 50.46 3.19
C ASN A 435 27.08 49.34 4.14
N PHE A 436 26.18 48.43 4.55
CA PHE A 436 26.49 47.31 5.45
C PHE A 436 25.77 46.02 5.03
N ALA A 437 26.18 44.85 5.54
CA ALA A 437 25.47 43.57 5.42
C ALA A 437 25.38 42.86 6.78
N CYS A 438 24.58 41.79 6.88
CA CYS A 438 24.26 41.07 8.12
C CYS A 438 24.49 39.56 7.98
N GLN A 439 24.79 38.86 9.08
CA GLN A 439 24.78 37.39 9.19
C GLN A 439 23.92 36.96 10.39
N VAL A 440 23.14 35.88 10.31
CA VAL A 440 22.18 35.38 11.33
C VAL A 440 22.38 33.86 11.52
N GLN A 441 21.96 33.24 12.63
CA GLN A 441 21.97 31.77 12.80
C GLN A 441 20.70 31.22 13.47
N VAL A 442 20.33 29.95 13.20
CA VAL A 442 19.17 29.22 13.78
C VAL A 442 19.44 27.72 14.06
N GLN A 443 18.58 27.03 14.83
CA GLN A 443 18.65 25.58 15.13
C GLN A 443 17.25 25.00 15.49
N ASP A 444 17.02 23.70 15.29
CA ASP A 444 15.97 22.89 15.95
C ASP A 444 16.61 21.64 16.62
N THR A 445 15.87 20.90 17.43
CA THR A 445 16.34 19.74 18.21
C THR A 445 15.57 18.43 18.01
N LEU A 446 14.36 18.42 17.44
CA LEU A 446 13.58 17.17 17.26
C LEU A 446 13.44 16.77 15.78
N ALA A 447 12.80 17.59 14.93
CA ALA A 447 12.66 17.29 13.51
C ALA A 447 13.73 17.95 12.60
N GLY A 448 14.52 18.91 13.10
CA GLY A 448 15.72 19.48 12.46
C GLY A 448 15.46 20.52 11.34
N ILE A 449 16.32 21.54 11.23
CA ILE A 449 16.20 22.68 10.30
C ILE A 449 16.12 22.25 8.82
N ASP A 450 15.33 22.98 8.04
CA ASP A 450 15.24 22.94 6.57
C ASP A 450 15.29 24.39 6.02
N THR A 451 15.91 24.57 4.87
CA THR A 451 16.96 25.58 4.70
C THR A 451 16.59 26.75 3.78
N ALA A 452 15.92 26.53 2.65
CA ALA A 452 15.49 27.60 1.73
C ALA A 452 14.15 28.26 2.10
N SER A 453 13.62 27.96 3.29
CA SER A 453 12.71 28.84 4.05
C SER A 453 13.33 30.20 4.35
N ALA A 454 14.66 30.26 4.22
CA ALA A 454 15.49 31.41 4.49
C ALA A 454 15.29 32.54 3.48
N LEU A 455 14.40 33.48 3.81
CA LEU A 455 14.24 34.78 3.15
C LEU A 455 14.38 35.92 4.18
N TYR A 456 14.49 37.15 3.71
CA TYR A 456 14.50 38.34 4.56
C TYR A 456 13.88 39.55 3.86
N ARG A 457 13.44 40.59 4.59
CA ARG A 457 12.99 41.87 4.01
C ARG A 457 13.36 43.07 4.89
N VAL A 458 13.32 44.29 4.35
CA VAL A 458 13.83 45.50 5.03
C VAL A 458 12.83 46.65 5.02
N SER A 459 12.78 47.41 6.11
CA SER A 459 12.06 48.68 6.26
C SER A 459 13.02 49.80 6.69
N THR A 460 12.88 50.99 6.10
CA THR A 460 13.71 52.18 6.41
C THR A 460 12.96 53.26 7.20
N ASP A 461 11.67 53.06 7.48
CA ASP A 461 10.77 54.02 8.14
C ASP A 461 10.24 53.52 9.49
N ASN A 462 10.98 52.60 10.13
CA ASN A 462 10.62 51.94 11.39
C ASN A 462 9.35 51.07 11.30
N GLY A 463 9.16 50.41 10.15
CA GLY A 463 8.16 49.34 9.96
C GLY A 463 6.82 49.79 9.39
N ALA A 464 6.69 51.04 8.94
CA ALA A 464 5.46 51.55 8.34
C ALA A 464 5.33 51.14 6.86
N THR A 465 6.45 50.98 6.16
CA THR A 465 6.55 50.33 4.85
C THR A 465 7.69 49.31 4.83
N TRP A 466 7.53 48.25 4.04
CA TRP A 466 8.49 47.15 3.89
C TRP A 466 8.80 46.92 2.41
N GLY A 467 10.05 46.61 2.09
CA GLY A 467 10.42 46.03 0.80
C GLY A 467 10.06 44.56 0.68
N ASP A 468 10.26 44.00 -0.51
CA ASP A 468 9.93 42.62 -0.83
C ASP A 468 10.83 41.59 -0.11
N TRP A 469 10.30 40.37 0.06
CA TRP A 469 11.07 39.22 0.54
C TRP A 469 12.19 38.85 -0.45
N THR A 470 13.38 38.64 0.09
CA THR A 470 14.66 38.53 -0.62
C THR A 470 15.45 37.34 -0.09
N THR A 471 16.10 36.57 -0.98
CA THR A 471 16.96 35.45 -0.57
C THR A 471 18.33 35.90 -0.05
N PHE A 472 18.84 35.16 0.93
CA PHE A 472 20.21 35.28 1.45
C PHE A 472 21.27 35.00 0.37
N VAL A 473 22.48 35.52 0.60
CA VAL A 473 23.68 35.40 -0.26
C VAL A 473 24.48 34.14 0.06
N SER A 474 24.41 33.64 1.29
CA SER A 474 24.89 32.31 1.67
C SER A 474 24.05 31.71 2.79
N ILE A 475 24.02 30.38 2.80
CA ILE A 475 23.43 29.53 3.86
C ILE A 475 24.47 28.45 4.18
N GLU A 476 24.67 28.13 5.45
CA GLU A 476 25.61 27.12 5.94
C GLU A 476 24.85 26.12 6.83
N GLY A 477 24.38 25.01 6.27
CA GLY A 477 23.52 24.02 6.94
C GLY A 477 23.03 22.92 6.00
N HIS A 478 22.08 22.08 6.45
CA HIS A 478 21.34 21.13 5.60
C HIS A 478 19.93 20.87 6.15
N TRP A 479 19.04 20.38 5.28
CA TRP A 479 17.70 19.88 5.61
C TRP A 479 17.72 18.71 6.60
N GLY A 480 16.84 18.73 7.60
CA GLY A 480 16.78 17.75 8.70
C GLY A 480 17.86 17.97 9.77
N SER A 481 18.58 19.10 9.76
CA SER A 481 19.72 19.27 10.68
C SER A 481 19.28 19.76 12.06
N THR A 482 19.47 18.94 13.09
CA THR A 482 19.30 19.33 14.50
C THR A 482 20.49 20.13 15.06
N ALA A 483 21.33 20.70 14.18
CA ALA A 483 22.50 21.51 14.50
C ALA A 483 22.36 22.96 13.96
N PRO A 484 23.14 23.94 14.47
CA PRO A 484 23.02 25.33 14.04
C PRO A 484 23.37 25.59 12.57
N VAL A 485 22.58 26.47 11.94
CA VAL A 485 22.67 26.90 10.52
C VAL A 485 22.93 28.41 10.44
N THR A 486 23.78 28.88 9.53
CA THR A 486 24.11 30.33 9.33
C THR A 486 23.52 30.90 8.04
N LEU A 487 23.08 32.17 8.03
CA LEU A 487 22.43 32.88 6.90
C LEU A 487 23.08 34.28 6.69
N THR A 488 23.38 34.73 5.45
CA THR A 488 24.06 36.04 5.18
C THR A 488 23.32 36.93 4.18
N THR A 489 23.11 38.22 4.46
CA THR A 489 22.31 39.16 3.62
C THR A 489 23.12 39.95 2.58
N ARG A 490 22.43 40.62 1.65
CA ARG A 490 23.00 41.56 0.67
C ARG A 490 23.32 42.92 1.33
N SER A 491 24.05 43.80 0.62
CA SER A 491 24.32 45.16 1.10
C SER A 491 23.04 46.00 1.24
N LEU A 492 22.87 46.64 2.40
CA LEU A 492 21.70 47.40 2.84
C LEU A 492 21.99 48.91 2.83
N PRO A 493 20.99 49.77 2.53
CA PRO A 493 21.18 51.20 2.30
C PRO A 493 21.49 52.02 3.56
N VAL A 494 22.19 53.14 3.39
CA VAL A 494 22.66 54.04 4.47
C VAL A 494 21.55 54.90 5.11
N ALA A 495 20.59 54.25 5.77
CA ALA A 495 19.62 54.92 6.64
C ALA A 495 20.20 55.17 8.06
N SER A 496 19.68 56.16 8.78
CA SER A 496 20.07 56.41 10.19
C SER A 496 19.50 55.38 11.17
N ARG A 497 18.39 54.72 10.77
CA ARG A 497 17.80 53.51 11.35
C ARG A 497 17.17 52.65 10.25
N PHE A 498 17.13 51.34 10.43
CA PHE A 498 16.35 50.42 9.60
C PHE A 498 15.94 49.18 10.40
N LEU A 499 14.91 48.48 9.91
CA LEU A 499 14.46 47.18 10.42
C LEU A 499 14.69 46.09 9.35
N LEU A 500 15.23 44.92 9.72
CA LEU A 500 15.39 43.75 8.83
C LEU A 500 14.61 42.55 9.41
N GLU A 501 13.65 41.99 8.67
CA GLU A 501 12.89 40.77 9.00
C GLU A 501 13.53 39.52 8.40
N VAL A 502 13.43 38.37 9.07
CA VAL A 502 13.99 37.08 8.65
C VAL A 502 12.92 35.99 8.69
N THR A 503 12.95 35.11 7.69
CA THR A 503 12.28 33.80 7.63
C THR A 503 13.29 32.65 7.54
N VAL A 504 12.96 31.44 8.06
CA VAL A 504 13.69 30.13 8.12
C VAL A 504 13.01 29.14 9.12
N ALA A 505 13.09 27.79 8.99
CA ALA A 505 12.55 26.83 9.99
C ALA A 505 13.01 25.30 9.85
N ASP A 506 12.28 24.24 10.29
CA ASP A 506 12.54 22.74 10.37
C ASP A 506 11.53 21.71 9.71
N THR A 507 11.86 20.42 9.52
CA THR A 507 11.06 19.39 8.79
C THR A 507 9.67 18.91 9.31
N ALA A 508 9.22 19.21 10.54
CA ALA A 508 7.85 18.87 10.99
C ALA A 508 6.85 20.02 10.80
N GLY A 509 7.38 21.25 10.77
CA GLY A 509 6.72 22.36 10.09
C GLY A 509 6.25 23.66 10.82
N ASN A 510 6.66 24.10 12.04
CA ASN A 510 6.30 25.44 12.67
C ASN A 510 7.29 26.65 12.47
N ASP A 511 7.46 27.63 13.37
CA ASP A 511 7.85 28.94 12.82
C ASP A 511 8.52 29.92 13.76
N VAL A 512 9.51 30.69 13.27
CA VAL A 512 10.35 31.57 14.08
C VAL A 512 10.52 32.99 13.50
N SER A 513 9.46 33.69 13.07
CA SER A 513 9.61 35.07 12.58
C SER A 513 10.48 35.90 13.54
N SER A 514 11.29 36.83 13.00
CA SER A 514 11.94 37.89 13.80
C SER A 514 12.38 39.05 12.93
N PHE A 515 12.69 40.19 13.58
CA PHE A 515 13.23 41.36 12.90
C PHE A 515 14.60 41.81 13.48
N LEU A 516 15.08 43.02 13.17
CA LEU A 516 16.39 43.55 13.59
C LEU A 516 16.40 45.08 13.55
N SER A 517 16.56 45.78 14.67
CA SER A 517 16.67 47.25 14.71
C SER A 517 18.12 47.75 14.79
N VAL A 518 18.55 48.44 13.75
CA VAL A 518 19.86 49.08 13.67
C VAL A 518 19.74 50.57 13.90
N SER A 519 20.64 51.18 14.69
CA SER A 519 20.65 52.63 14.90
C SER A 519 22.03 53.28 14.96
N ARG A 520 22.12 54.47 14.38
CA ARG A 520 23.34 55.29 14.36
C ARG A 520 23.36 56.30 15.51
N GLY A 521 24.37 56.20 16.38
CA GLY A 521 24.77 57.28 17.29
C GLY A 521 25.82 58.19 16.63
N VAL A 522 25.98 59.41 17.16
CA VAL A 522 27.07 60.30 16.73
C VAL A 522 28.33 59.92 17.50
N GLY A 523 29.17 59.06 16.92
CA GLY A 523 30.44 58.60 17.51
C GLY A 523 30.53 57.09 17.77
N GLY A 524 29.43 56.35 17.61
CA GLY A 524 29.39 54.90 17.73
C GLY A 524 28.07 54.32 17.23
N HIS A 525 28.09 53.04 16.85
CA HIS A 525 26.95 52.33 16.32
C HIS A 525 26.45 51.31 17.36
N LEU A 526 25.14 51.33 17.63
CA LEU A 526 24.48 50.35 18.51
C LEU A 526 23.25 49.78 17.79
N ALA A 527 23.35 48.50 17.47
CA ALA A 527 22.25 47.70 16.93
C ALA A 527 21.76 46.70 17.98
N ALA A 528 20.50 46.30 17.89
CA ALA A 528 19.93 45.19 18.63
C ALA A 528 18.94 44.44 17.73
N LEU A 529 18.96 43.09 17.77
CA LEU A 529 17.87 42.32 17.16
C LEU A 529 16.54 42.84 17.70
N ASP A 530 15.55 43.01 16.81
CA ASP A 530 14.18 42.86 17.30
C ASP A 530 14.13 41.39 17.66
N ALA A 531 14.03 41.09 18.94
CA ALA A 531 14.24 39.75 19.41
C ALA A 531 12.86 39.13 19.56
N ALA A 532 12.43 38.51 18.48
CA ALA A 532 11.09 38.02 18.33
C ALA A 532 11.16 36.54 17.96
N GLY A 533 10.12 35.83 18.36
CA GLY A 533 10.31 34.48 18.86
C GLY A 533 9.11 34.13 19.72
N TYR A 534 8.89 32.85 19.95
CA TYR A 534 7.60 32.35 20.39
C TYR A 534 7.67 31.93 21.85
N GLN A 535 6.53 31.68 22.49
CA GLN A 535 6.48 31.29 23.90
C GLN A 535 7.37 30.06 24.18
N GLY A 536 8.08 30.06 25.31
CA GLY A 536 9.04 29.02 25.72
C GLY A 536 10.38 29.03 24.97
N GLN A 537 10.46 29.67 23.80
CA GLN A 537 11.67 29.70 22.97
C GLN A 537 12.80 30.44 23.69
N THR A 538 13.95 29.78 23.86
CA THR A 538 15.17 30.50 24.29
C THR A 538 15.77 31.24 23.12
N ILE A 539 15.55 32.56 23.09
CA ILE A 539 16.17 33.44 22.10
C ILE A 539 17.40 34.10 22.70
N VAL A 540 18.42 34.28 21.89
CA VAL A 540 19.58 35.07 22.30
C VAL A 540 19.35 36.51 21.89
N LEU A 541 19.05 37.38 22.87
CA LEU A 541 18.98 38.81 22.68
C LEU A 541 20.37 39.30 22.31
N ARG A 542 20.53 39.78 21.07
CA ARG A 542 21.83 40.18 20.54
C ARG A 542 21.86 41.67 20.32
N ALA A 543 22.95 42.26 20.77
CA ALA A 543 23.28 43.64 20.50
C ALA A 543 24.75 43.76 20.11
N PHE A 544 25.07 44.87 19.45
CA PHE A 544 26.34 45.03 18.77
C PHE A 544 26.82 46.47 18.89
N LEU A 545 28.05 46.65 19.37
CA LEU A 545 28.65 47.96 19.65
C LEU A 545 29.94 48.15 18.84
N GLN A 546 29.98 49.23 18.06
CA GLN A 546 31.13 49.62 17.25
C GLN A 546 31.43 51.12 17.35
N ASP A 547 32.65 51.52 16.98
CA ASP A 547 33.02 52.92 16.82
C ASP A 547 32.41 53.55 15.55
N ALA A 548 32.69 54.82 15.31
CA ALA A 548 32.20 55.55 14.13
C ALA A 548 32.83 55.09 12.80
N GLN A 549 33.86 54.25 12.83
CA GLN A 549 34.60 53.71 11.69
C GLN A 549 34.21 52.26 11.38
N GLY A 550 33.40 51.63 12.24
CA GLY A 550 32.95 50.23 12.09
C GLY A 550 33.91 49.21 12.72
N ASN A 551 34.82 49.64 13.60
CA ASN A 551 35.63 48.72 14.38
C ASN A 551 34.84 48.18 15.59
N PRO A 552 35.04 46.91 15.99
CA PRO A 552 34.44 46.36 17.19
C PRO A 552 34.86 47.11 18.46
N LEU A 553 33.94 47.31 19.39
CA LEU A 553 34.24 47.85 20.72
C LEU A 553 34.14 46.75 21.78
N PRO A 554 35.24 46.03 22.08
CA PRO A 554 35.25 44.89 23.01
C PRO A 554 35.28 45.30 24.48
N GLY A 555 34.83 44.39 25.36
CA GLY A 555 34.87 44.56 26.82
C GLY A 555 33.86 45.57 27.39
N ARG A 556 32.85 45.96 26.61
CA ARG A 556 31.87 47.01 26.95
C ARG A 556 30.56 46.40 27.43
N SER A 557 29.99 46.91 28.52
CA SER A 557 28.72 46.38 29.04
C SER A 557 27.50 47.00 28.34
N LEU A 558 26.63 46.15 27.80
CA LEU A 558 25.33 46.52 27.25
C LEU A 558 24.20 46.07 28.19
N GLN A 559 23.22 46.94 28.41
CA GLN A 559 22.02 46.69 29.20
C GLN A 559 20.84 46.37 28.27
N PHE A 560 20.18 45.24 28.48
CA PHE A 560 18.97 44.81 27.75
C PHE A 560 17.75 45.00 28.64
N LEU A 561 16.72 45.68 28.12
CA LEU A 561 15.51 46.00 28.87
C LEU A 561 14.25 45.70 28.06
N LEU A 562 13.33 44.91 28.61
CA LEU A 562 11.98 44.74 28.05
C LEU A 562 10.99 45.62 28.81
N ALA A 563 10.17 46.39 28.10
CA ALA A 563 9.22 47.35 28.68
C ALA A 563 9.86 48.27 29.75
N ASN A 564 11.09 48.74 29.49
CA ASN A 564 11.96 49.51 30.39
C ASN A 564 12.45 48.78 31.67
N ARG A 565 12.09 47.52 31.92
CA ARG A 565 12.65 46.68 32.99
C ARG A 565 13.96 46.05 32.51
N LEU A 566 15.05 46.25 33.24
CA LEU A 566 16.32 45.53 32.99
C LEU A 566 16.08 44.03 33.14
N ILE A 567 16.32 43.27 32.08
CA ILE A 567 16.24 41.80 32.06
C ILE A 567 17.62 41.14 32.11
N GLY A 568 18.67 41.85 31.70
CA GLY A 568 20.05 41.39 31.88
C GLY A 568 21.08 42.34 31.30
N THR A 569 22.34 41.94 31.45
CA THR A 569 23.51 42.62 30.89
C THR A 569 24.43 41.61 30.24
N ALA A 570 24.96 41.95 29.08
CA ALA A 570 26.04 41.18 28.45
C ALA A 570 27.21 42.11 28.11
N THR A 571 28.42 41.59 28.23
CA THR A 571 29.65 42.29 27.86
C THR A 571 30.00 41.97 26.41
N THR A 572 30.49 42.96 25.66
CA THR A 572 30.89 42.75 24.27
C THR A 572 32.17 41.90 24.17
N ASP A 573 32.14 40.92 23.26
CA ASP A 573 33.29 40.10 22.90
C ASP A 573 34.34 40.88 22.09
N SER A 574 35.40 40.19 21.63
CA SER A 574 36.45 40.76 20.77
C SER A 574 35.94 41.34 19.44
N GLU A 575 34.72 41.03 19.03
CA GLU A 575 34.05 41.54 17.83
C GLU A 575 32.94 42.56 18.14
N GLY A 576 32.78 43.01 19.39
CA GLY A 576 31.77 44.00 19.76
C GLY A 576 30.36 43.43 19.94
N ARG A 577 30.16 42.10 19.89
CA ARG A 577 28.86 41.45 20.11
C ARG A 577 28.62 41.23 21.59
N ALA A 578 27.45 41.64 22.09
CA ALA A 578 26.93 41.20 23.37
C ALA A 578 25.72 40.29 23.13
N ALA A 579 25.75 39.10 23.74
CA ALA A 579 24.69 38.11 23.69
C ALA A 579 24.14 37.90 25.10
N LEU A 580 22.85 38.14 25.28
CA LEU A 580 22.11 37.78 26.49
C LEU A 580 21.13 36.67 26.11
N GLU A 581 21.37 35.45 26.57
CA GLU A 581 20.39 34.38 26.47
C GLU A 581 19.16 34.75 27.31
N TYR A 582 17.99 34.68 26.67
CA TYR A 582 16.71 34.99 27.27
C TYR A 582 15.69 33.98 26.81
N THR A 583 15.43 32.99 27.66
CA THR A 583 14.19 32.21 27.58
C THR A 583 13.03 33.18 27.59
N ILE A 584 12.31 33.28 26.48
CA ILE A 584 11.00 33.92 26.45
C ILE A 584 10.13 33.06 27.37
N PRO A 585 9.66 33.58 28.52
CA PRO A 585 8.79 32.80 29.38
C PRO A 585 7.56 32.29 28.63
N ASP A 586 7.11 31.07 28.94
CA ASP A 586 5.88 30.51 28.36
C ASP A 586 4.65 31.37 28.66
N ASP A 587 4.66 32.09 29.78
CA ASP A 587 3.63 33.07 30.18
C ASP A 587 3.87 34.50 29.63
N TYR A 588 4.91 34.73 28.84
CA TYR A 588 5.17 36.04 28.26
C TYR A 588 4.07 36.37 27.24
N PRO A 589 3.36 37.52 27.35
CA PRO A 589 2.18 37.78 26.52
C PRO A 589 2.49 37.85 25.02
N PRO A 590 1.77 37.11 24.16
CA PRO A 590 1.84 37.26 22.71
C PRO A 590 1.55 38.70 22.25
N GLY A 591 2.13 39.09 21.11
CA GLY A 591 2.10 40.45 20.58
C GLY A 591 3.43 41.21 20.78
N THR A 592 3.44 42.49 20.42
CA THR A 592 4.66 43.31 20.27
C THR A 592 4.96 44.17 21.49
N HIS A 593 6.19 44.09 21.99
CA HIS A 593 6.72 44.83 23.14
C HIS A 593 8.00 45.61 22.76
N ASP A 594 8.43 46.54 23.61
CA ASP A 594 9.69 47.30 23.43
C ASP A 594 10.90 46.56 24.05
N LEU A 595 11.86 46.15 23.21
CA LEU A 595 13.22 45.79 23.61
C LEU A 595 14.14 47.00 23.47
N THR A 596 14.49 47.63 24.58
CA THR A 596 15.49 48.70 24.60
C THR A 596 16.86 48.12 24.93
N VAL A 597 17.88 48.42 24.12
CA VAL A 597 19.28 48.13 24.47
C VAL A 597 20.05 49.43 24.63
N ARG A 598 20.86 49.52 25.69
CA ARG A 598 21.57 50.74 26.08
C ARG A 598 23.06 50.49 26.35
N PHE A 599 23.89 51.34 25.76
CA PHE A 599 25.28 51.57 26.14
C PHE A 599 25.39 52.91 26.88
N ASN A 600 25.94 52.90 28.09
CA ASN A 600 25.92 54.08 28.97
C ASN A 600 27.02 55.13 28.66
N GLY A 601 27.89 54.87 27.68
CA GLY A 601 28.97 55.79 27.28
C GLY A 601 30.23 55.66 28.16
N GLU A 602 31.38 56.00 27.57
CA GLU A 602 32.69 55.99 28.20
C GLU A 602 33.58 57.14 27.69
N SER A 603 34.79 57.30 28.25
CA SER A 603 35.71 58.36 27.84
C SER A 603 36.08 58.25 26.36
N GLY A 604 35.70 59.25 25.57
CA GLY A 604 35.90 59.28 24.11
C GLY A 604 34.84 58.54 23.27
N ILE A 605 33.90 57.82 23.89
CA ILE A 605 32.86 57.04 23.18
C ILE A 605 31.47 57.39 23.79
N PRO A 606 30.63 58.17 23.10
CA PRO A 606 29.40 58.69 23.68
C PRO A 606 28.34 57.59 23.96
N PRO A 607 27.38 57.86 24.87
CA PRO A 607 26.28 56.94 25.14
C PRO A 607 25.39 56.72 23.91
N ALA A 608 24.84 55.52 23.81
CA ALA A 608 23.94 55.12 22.72
C ALA A 608 22.79 54.27 23.26
N TYR A 609 21.61 54.39 22.66
CA TYR A 609 20.51 53.46 22.89
C TYR A 609 19.75 53.20 21.60
N VAL A 610 19.23 51.99 21.48
CA VAL A 610 18.38 51.53 20.39
C VAL A 610 17.08 50.97 20.97
N LYS A 611 15.98 51.16 20.25
CA LYS A 611 14.75 50.40 20.47
C LYS A 611 14.59 49.41 19.34
N ALA A 612 14.38 48.18 19.73
CA ALA A 612 14.05 47.04 18.91
C ALA A 612 12.66 46.52 19.37
N ARG A 613 11.95 45.80 18.51
CA ARG A 613 10.71 45.11 18.91
C ARG A 613 11.03 43.79 19.61
N PHE A 614 10.11 43.34 20.45
CA PHE A 614 10.08 41.99 20.99
C PHE A 614 8.68 41.47 20.75
N THR A 615 8.50 40.73 19.65
CA THR A 615 7.19 40.20 19.28
C THR A 615 7.13 38.75 19.69
N VAL A 616 6.23 38.44 20.63
CA VAL A 616 5.96 37.05 21.01
C VAL A 616 4.86 36.52 20.11
N TRP A 617 5.14 35.41 19.43
CA TRP A 617 4.25 34.77 18.47
C TRP A 617 3.82 33.36 18.92
N GLU A 618 2.89 32.76 18.18
CA GLU A 618 2.26 31.44 18.42
C GLU A 618 2.34 30.58 17.14
N ARG A 619 2.75 29.31 17.27
CA ARG A 619 3.38 28.44 16.24
C ARG A 619 2.41 27.50 15.50
N LYS A 620 2.75 27.07 14.27
CA LYS A 620 1.90 26.31 13.31
C LYS A 620 2.67 25.34 12.37
N THR A 621 2.64 24.03 12.65
CA THR A 621 3.46 22.95 12.01
C THR A 621 3.04 22.53 10.53
N THR A 622 3.84 21.81 9.69
CA THR A 622 3.80 21.46 8.19
C THR A 622 4.64 20.25 7.70
N THR A 623 4.09 19.43 6.76
CA THR A 623 4.76 18.21 6.22
C THR A 623 4.75 18.13 4.68
N VAL A 624 5.79 17.53 4.08
CA VAL A 624 5.99 17.20 2.66
C VAL A 624 6.51 15.78 2.47
N TRP A 625 6.14 15.22 1.32
CA TRP A 625 6.43 13.85 0.91
C TRP A 625 6.81 13.79 -0.57
N ALA A 626 7.42 12.68 -1.01
CA ALA A 626 7.56 12.27 -2.41
C ALA A 626 7.58 10.74 -2.51
N LEU A 627 7.43 10.16 -3.72
CA LEU A 627 7.39 8.71 -3.92
C LEU A 627 8.26 8.20 -5.08
N ASP A 628 8.80 6.99 -4.88
CA ASP A 628 9.50 6.16 -5.88
C ASP A 628 8.66 5.90 -7.13
N SER A 629 9.36 5.63 -8.24
CA SER A 629 8.76 5.37 -9.55
C SER A 629 9.56 4.30 -10.30
N GLN A 630 8.92 3.53 -11.17
CA GLN A 630 9.62 2.53 -11.99
C GLN A 630 8.99 2.37 -13.37
N THR A 631 9.84 2.16 -14.39
CA THR A 631 9.41 2.03 -15.79
C THR A 631 10.53 1.38 -16.63
N ILE A 632 10.40 1.44 -17.96
CA ILE A 632 11.40 0.94 -18.93
C ILE A 632 11.92 2.10 -19.81
N PRO A 633 13.06 1.96 -20.52
CA PRO A 633 13.54 2.99 -21.45
C PRO A 633 12.49 3.30 -22.53
N GLY A 634 12.16 4.58 -22.71
CA GLY A 634 11.08 5.01 -23.61
C GLY A 634 9.67 4.86 -23.05
N GLY A 635 9.55 4.50 -21.77
CA GLY A 635 8.30 4.52 -21.01
C GLY A 635 8.00 5.87 -20.35
N TRP A 636 6.94 5.90 -19.55
CA TRP A 636 6.59 7.03 -18.70
C TRP A 636 6.76 6.66 -17.23
N ALA A 637 7.15 7.65 -16.42
CA ALA A 637 7.16 7.61 -14.97
C ALA A 637 6.32 8.77 -14.41
N VAL A 638 5.84 8.62 -13.18
CA VAL A 638 5.14 9.70 -12.45
C VAL A 638 5.89 9.94 -11.16
N LEU A 639 6.31 11.19 -10.94
CA LEU A 639 7.03 11.63 -9.76
C LEU A 639 6.03 12.42 -8.90
N PHE A 640 5.68 11.89 -7.73
CA PHE A 640 4.65 12.43 -6.84
C PHE A 640 5.25 13.22 -5.67
N ALA A 641 4.50 14.16 -5.12
CA ALA A 641 4.79 14.84 -3.85
C ALA A 641 3.54 15.50 -3.21
N PHE A 642 3.63 15.95 -1.95
CA PHE A 642 2.53 16.50 -1.14
C PHE A 642 3.00 17.61 -0.15
N LEU A 643 2.11 18.45 0.41
CA LEU A 643 2.42 19.59 1.31
C LEU A 643 1.20 20.19 2.09
N HIS A 644 1.17 20.15 3.44
CA HIS A 644 0.11 20.77 4.27
C HIS A 644 0.49 21.17 5.72
N VAL A 645 -0.29 22.06 6.38
CA VAL A 645 -0.23 22.47 7.81
C VAL A 645 -1.13 21.59 8.72
N PRO A 646 -0.60 20.59 9.43
CA PRO A 646 -1.28 19.66 10.32
C PRO A 646 -2.43 20.08 11.29
N ASP A 647 -2.19 20.78 12.43
CA ASP A 647 -3.21 21.08 13.50
C ASP A 647 -4.51 21.60 12.90
N THR A 648 -4.36 22.50 11.92
CA THR A 648 -5.43 23.26 11.30
C THR A 648 -5.90 22.61 10.00
N GLN A 649 -5.24 21.53 9.56
CA GLN A 649 -5.33 20.94 8.22
C GLN A 649 -5.31 22.02 7.11
N GLU A 650 -4.51 23.08 7.33
CA GLU A 650 -4.33 24.19 6.39
C GLU A 650 -3.43 23.68 5.25
N VAL A 651 -4.04 23.03 4.27
CA VAL A 651 -3.40 22.51 3.06
C VAL A 651 -2.56 23.59 2.37
N LEU A 652 -1.28 23.31 2.12
CA LEU A 652 -0.32 24.30 1.67
C LEU A 652 -0.30 24.37 0.16
N ALA A 653 -1.45 24.77 -0.35
CA ALA A 653 -1.67 25.07 -1.74
C ALA A 653 -0.72 26.15 -2.24
N LYS A 654 -0.28 26.03 -3.50
CA LYS A 654 0.58 26.99 -4.20
C LYS A 654 1.92 27.21 -3.50
N ARG A 655 2.51 26.13 -3.00
CA ARG A 655 3.91 26.07 -2.58
C ARG A 655 4.73 25.27 -3.60
N PRO A 656 5.99 25.66 -3.87
CA PRO A 656 6.75 25.05 -4.95
C PRO A 656 7.38 23.74 -4.49
N LEU A 657 7.33 22.72 -5.35
CA LEU A 657 8.03 21.46 -5.20
C LEU A 657 8.96 21.25 -6.41
N HIS A 658 10.25 21.12 -6.13
CA HIS A 658 11.33 21.14 -7.11
C HIS A 658 11.87 19.73 -7.36
N TYR A 659 11.75 19.21 -8.59
CA TYR A 659 12.04 17.83 -8.97
C TYR A 659 13.37 17.68 -9.73
N TYR A 660 14.15 16.69 -9.32
CA TYR A 660 15.45 16.36 -9.89
C TYR A 660 15.51 14.86 -10.24
N ILE A 661 16.28 14.47 -11.27
CA ILE A 661 16.69 13.09 -11.60
C ILE A 661 18.22 13.07 -11.66
N ASP A 662 18.88 12.19 -10.89
CA ASP A 662 20.34 12.12 -10.71
C ASP A 662 20.98 13.47 -10.33
N GLY A 663 20.24 14.31 -9.59
CA GLY A 663 20.63 15.68 -9.27
C GLY A 663 20.60 16.66 -10.46
N GLN A 664 20.23 16.23 -11.67
CA GLN A 664 19.81 17.15 -12.73
C GLN A 664 18.36 17.58 -12.51
N TYR A 665 18.13 18.89 -12.51
CA TYR A 665 16.80 19.45 -12.41
C TYR A 665 15.95 19.07 -13.64
N VAL A 666 14.83 18.36 -13.42
CA VAL A 666 13.90 17.95 -14.50
C VAL A 666 12.64 18.82 -14.55
N GLY A 667 12.25 19.45 -13.45
CA GLY A 667 11.08 20.32 -13.43
C GLY A 667 10.72 20.83 -12.03
N SER A 668 9.69 21.67 -11.97
CA SER A 668 9.01 22.02 -10.72
C SER A 668 7.53 22.00 -10.98
N VAL A 669 6.74 21.62 -9.98
CA VAL A 669 5.30 21.83 -10.01
C VAL A 669 4.86 22.46 -8.69
N TRP A 670 3.73 23.15 -8.71
CA TRP A 670 3.16 23.76 -7.52
C TRP A 670 2.17 22.79 -6.91
N THR A 671 2.11 22.77 -5.59
CA THR A 671 1.09 22.04 -4.85
C THR A 671 -0.30 22.61 -5.15
N ASP A 672 -1.26 21.72 -5.35
CA ASP A 672 -2.60 22.05 -5.84
C ASP A 672 -3.52 22.61 -4.73
N GLY A 673 -4.85 22.52 -4.90
CA GLY A 673 -5.79 23.04 -3.91
C GLY A 673 -5.74 22.34 -2.55
N ASP A 674 -5.34 21.06 -2.55
CA ASP A 674 -5.34 20.19 -1.38
C ASP A 674 -3.91 19.86 -0.91
N GLY A 675 -2.89 20.32 -1.64
CA GLY A 675 -1.48 20.21 -1.29
C GLY A 675 -0.67 19.24 -2.15
N TRP A 676 -1.28 18.57 -3.14
CA TRP A 676 -0.62 17.52 -3.94
C TRP A 676 0.10 18.07 -5.18
N ALA A 677 1.13 17.35 -5.60
CA ALA A 677 2.01 17.71 -6.71
C ALA A 677 2.36 16.47 -7.52
N LEU A 678 1.96 16.43 -8.80
CA LEU A 678 2.23 15.32 -9.72
C LEU A 678 3.03 15.83 -10.91
N PHE A 679 4.20 15.23 -11.16
CA PHE A 679 5.06 15.55 -12.30
C PHE A 679 5.26 14.30 -13.18
N TRP A 680 4.71 14.34 -14.40
CA TRP A 680 4.84 13.27 -15.38
C TRP A 680 6.17 13.40 -16.12
N TYR A 681 6.98 12.34 -16.11
CA TYR A 681 8.32 12.31 -16.69
C TYR A 681 8.38 11.27 -17.82
N GLU A 682 8.72 11.74 -19.03
CA GLU A 682 8.99 10.89 -20.19
C GLU A 682 10.44 10.38 -20.11
N VAL A 683 10.63 9.07 -19.99
CA VAL A 683 11.96 8.47 -19.84
C VAL A 683 12.61 8.30 -21.21
N PRO A 684 13.80 8.87 -21.47
CA PRO A 684 14.50 8.71 -22.74
C PRO A 684 14.68 7.24 -23.13
N SER A 685 14.52 6.92 -24.42
CA SER A 685 14.64 5.55 -24.95
C SER A 685 16.07 5.02 -24.99
N ASP A 686 17.06 5.89 -24.74
CA ASP A 686 18.47 5.59 -24.53
C ASP A 686 18.92 5.70 -23.06
N MET A 687 18.00 5.96 -22.13
CA MET A 687 18.29 5.93 -20.69
C MET A 687 18.68 4.51 -20.26
N ALA A 688 19.81 4.38 -19.56
CA ALA A 688 20.38 3.08 -19.22
C ALA A 688 19.51 2.35 -18.18
N PRO A 689 19.30 1.02 -18.30
CA PRO A 689 18.69 0.24 -17.23
C PRO A 689 19.52 0.30 -15.94
N GLY A 690 18.88 0.65 -14.82
CA GLY A 690 19.54 0.97 -13.55
C GLY A 690 18.63 1.72 -12.56
N GLU A 691 19.22 2.17 -11.47
CA GLU A 691 18.59 3.08 -10.49
C GLU A 691 19.04 4.53 -10.78
N HIS A 692 18.08 5.46 -10.72
CA HIS A 692 18.29 6.89 -10.89
C HIS A 692 17.63 7.65 -9.74
N LEU A 693 18.23 8.72 -9.21
CA LEU A 693 17.76 9.37 -7.99
C LEU A 693 16.73 10.47 -8.27
N ILE A 694 15.49 10.31 -7.79
CA ILE A 694 14.50 11.40 -7.72
C ILE A 694 14.76 12.23 -6.45
N GLU A 695 14.75 13.56 -6.56
CA GLU A 695 14.72 14.45 -5.38
C GLU A 695 13.59 15.47 -5.51
N VAL A 696 12.78 15.67 -4.47
CA VAL A 696 11.65 16.64 -4.47
C VAL A 696 11.65 17.50 -3.22
N VAL A 697 11.70 18.82 -3.40
CA VAL A 697 12.00 19.73 -2.29
C VAL A 697 10.99 20.88 -2.18
N TYR A 698 10.36 20.99 -1.01
CA TYR A 698 9.88 22.25 -0.42
C TYR A 698 10.84 22.59 0.70
N GLU A 699 10.93 23.87 1.04
CA GLU A 699 11.82 24.32 2.10
C GLU A 699 11.16 25.31 3.06
N GLY A 700 9.82 25.40 3.15
CA GLY A 700 9.04 26.04 4.25
C GLY A 700 9.22 27.53 4.55
N GLU A 701 8.80 27.96 5.74
CA GLU A 701 8.70 29.36 6.16
C GLU A 701 8.73 29.59 7.69
N VAL A 702 8.90 30.85 8.07
CA VAL A 702 8.97 31.33 9.48
C VAL A 702 7.62 31.74 10.06
N ALA A 703 6.54 31.37 9.36
CA ALA A 703 5.19 31.26 9.87
C ALA A 703 4.65 29.81 9.74
N TYR A 704 5.42 28.91 9.10
CA TYR A 704 5.10 27.52 8.76
C TYR A 704 6.39 26.72 8.36
N ARG A 705 7.06 25.98 9.26
CA ARG A 705 8.36 25.26 9.11
C ARG A 705 8.29 24.33 7.87
N PRO A 706 9.43 23.89 7.31
CA PRO A 706 9.46 23.12 6.06
C PRO A 706 9.27 21.60 6.11
N SER A 707 9.66 20.93 5.01
CA SER A 707 9.83 19.47 4.80
C SER A 707 10.14 19.15 3.32
N ARG A 708 10.78 18.01 3.01
CA ARG A 708 11.08 17.50 1.64
C ARG A 708 10.88 15.98 1.52
N GLY A 709 10.82 15.46 0.30
CA GLY A 709 10.77 14.02 0.01
C GLY A 709 11.71 13.61 -1.14
N VAL A 710 12.43 12.51 -0.98
CA VAL A 710 13.34 11.96 -2.00
C VAL A 710 12.89 10.56 -2.40
N ALA A 711 13.29 10.08 -3.57
CA ALA A 711 12.76 8.86 -4.18
C ALA A 711 13.72 8.24 -5.21
N ILE A 712 13.45 7.05 -5.74
CA ILE A 712 14.22 6.40 -6.82
C ILE A 712 13.35 6.16 -8.06
N LEU A 713 13.91 6.45 -9.24
CA LEU A 713 13.41 6.04 -10.55
C LEU A 713 14.16 4.78 -11.00
N ARG A 714 13.49 3.63 -11.01
CA ARG A 714 14.05 2.36 -11.51
C ARG A 714 13.74 2.19 -13.00
N ILE A 715 14.77 1.94 -13.81
CA ILE A 715 14.66 1.68 -15.25
C ILE A 715 14.99 0.20 -15.51
N GLU A 716 13.98 -0.60 -15.87
CA GLU A 716 14.15 -2.04 -16.09
C GLU A 716 14.53 -2.38 -17.55
N PRO A 717 15.35 -3.42 -17.77
CA PRO A 717 15.60 -3.94 -19.11
C PRO A 717 14.36 -4.70 -19.65
N PRO A 718 13.94 -4.47 -20.91
CA PRO A 718 12.71 -5.06 -21.45
C PRO A 718 12.78 -6.59 -21.54
N LEU A 719 11.76 -7.27 -21.00
CA LEU A 719 11.69 -8.73 -20.88
C LEU A 719 11.69 -9.45 -22.25
N ALA A 720 12.51 -10.50 -22.35
CA ALA A 720 12.58 -11.37 -23.51
C ALA A 720 11.35 -12.31 -23.59
N ARG A 721 10.55 -12.16 -24.64
CA ARG A 721 9.33 -12.94 -24.87
C ARG A 721 9.63 -14.40 -25.24
N LEU A 722 9.37 -15.33 -24.33
CA LEU A 722 9.47 -16.77 -24.62
C LEU A 722 8.34 -17.23 -25.58
N VAL A 723 8.65 -18.20 -26.46
CA VAL A 723 7.71 -18.75 -27.44
C VAL A 723 7.93 -20.26 -27.57
N GLY A 724 6.87 -21.05 -27.49
CA GLY A 724 6.90 -22.53 -27.60
C GLY A 724 6.08 -23.06 -28.77
N ARG A 725 6.26 -24.35 -29.10
CA ARG A 725 5.44 -25.10 -30.06
C ARG A 725 4.73 -26.24 -29.37
N VAL A 726 3.49 -26.51 -29.80
CA VAL A 726 2.75 -27.75 -29.51
C VAL A 726 2.70 -28.59 -30.80
N SER A 727 2.70 -29.92 -30.68
CA SER A 727 2.66 -30.85 -31.81
C SER A 727 1.55 -31.88 -31.63
N LEU A 728 0.33 -31.56 -32.08
CA LEU A 728 -0.77 -32.52 -32.20
C LEU A 728 -0.72 -33.16 -33.60
N GLN A 729 -0.74 -34.49 -33.66
CA GLN A 729 -0.21 -35.23 -34.81
C GLN A 729 -0.95 -35.03 -36.15
N ASP A 730 -2.19 -34.53 -36.14
CA ASP A 730 -2.99 -34.22 -37.33
C ASP A 730 -3.27 -32.72 -37.56
N TYR A 731 -2.64 -31.80 -36.81
CA TYR A 731 -2.82 -30.35 -37.03
C TYR A 731 -1.51 -29.54 -36.99
N VAL A 732 -1.11 -29.02 -38.14
CA VAL A 732 0.00 -28.06 -38.28
C VAL A 732 -0.58 -26.68 -38.59
N GLY A 733 -0.77 -25.86 -37.54
CA GLY A 733 -1.27 -24.49 -37.64
C GLY A 733 -0.46 -23.52 -36.78
N ASP A 734 -0.36 -22.27 -37.24
CA ASP A 734 0.33 -21.19 -36.53
C ASP A 734 -0.62 -20.55 -35.50
N VAL A 735 -0.24 -20.59 -34.21
CA VAL A 735 -1.06 -20.13 -33.08
C VAL A 735 -0.97 -18.60 -32.86
N THR A 736 -0.31 -17.85 -33.75
CA THR A 736 -0.26 -16.37 -33.67
C THR A 736 -1.60 -15.67 -33.86
N ARG A 737 -2.69 -16.40 -34.17
CA ARG A 737 -4.06 -15.86 -34.28
C ARG A 737 -5.17 -16.80 -33.78
N VAL A 738 -5.45 -16.76 -32.48
CA VAL A 738 -6.81 -16.80 -31.93
C VAL A 738 -6.87 -15.65 -30.90
N PRO A 739 -7.93 -14.80 -30.91
CA PRO A 739 -8.00 -13.61 -30.04
C PRO A 739 -8.34 -13.92 -28.58
#